data_AF-A0A7C4ZPF6-F1
#
_entry.id   AF-A0A7C4ZPF6-F1
#
_cell.length_a   1.000
_cell.length_b   1.000
_cell.length_c   1.000
_cell.angle_alpha   90.00
_cell.angle_beta   90.00
_cell.angle_gamma   90.00
#
_symmetry.space_group_name_H-M   'P 1'
#
loop_
_entity.id
_entity.type
_entity.pdbx_description
1 polymer ?
#
loop_
_entity_poly.entity_id
_entity_poly.type
_entity_poly.pdbx_seq_one_letter_code
_entity_poly.pdbx_strand_id
1 'polypeptide(L)'
;MEIIGNFSYNGLKSELYWEDSVKGEIEIIYLGEQALVKGNKHYVIIETTDPVEFTSRIGNLGTLYDYLKQTFHSLEMKVMCLTELAPTFFDEKIKSNLSDVQLQLDQQEFLRNISDLILDDLNYRYSEISDNPTLSLSRASLKEQMRQISLAKKFSQARIQELREILSNAITEDSDYASLIKAYLKYGVGACFLITISSQYYYVSTNAIEKAVQFVLKDLKDYDLIIKQRARQGFHLIIQELNIPSLILIRNTILNPNYLSILSKAYPELKPLYEQIRDKFITSLTEDLHLKNKKVQRNLSIIQAVASLLRRSIIWDETTNIIPQPDFEKLPKFSENRRLAFVGLIAGNNFNPTEHLALFDIDQQLPRMMMVAGETGCGKTIASKVIVECCLLHEIPCVVIDPTSQWTGFGKKCEDPSMLNLYKKFGMKTEYARGFQTQCFTSKDSFSIDELLEPKLSVFLIKSMELKEMDEYVYQIVSEIYEYFSRQRESTSVKMVVVTEEAHKLAPREKDAPHKAINFLGVCTRELRKYGCSLIFITQMVKDFAAYLPGGLAIRGNTATKIQMRTGYEGDLNRIMTSYGSEYQKLIPKLPSGVGLVEFSDYGKPYFVCFRPTLTHPFSVDENELKNARNSRKDLETIGKLLNLENRYESNFSQEEIIFLEALESFNPKNPSISELIRSLKDKIPSIGRIYNIRDELVRKGVIKIIDENGKKKISIEKGSLSGKRSEFSGIPEEGD
;
A
#
# COMPACT_ATOMS: atom_id res chain seq x y z
N MET A 1 -27.84 42.36 -19.94
CA MET A 1 -28.17 41.06 -20.55
C MET A 1 -28.54 41.24 -22.01
N GLU A 2 -27.79 40.61 -22.90
CA GLU A 2 -28.07 40.51 -24.35
C GLU A 2 -28.64 39.12 -24.65
N ILE A 3 -29.68 39.00 -25.50
CA ILE A 3 -30.21 37.68 -25.87
C ILE A 3 -29.31 37.04 -26.93
N ILE A 4 -28.80 35.84 -26.64
CA ILE A 4 -27.86 35.11 -27.50
C ILE A 4 -28.46 33.84 -28.09
N GLY A 5 -29.62 33.42 -27.57
CA GLY A 5 -30.37 32.31 -28.12
C GLY A 5 -31.78 32.26 -27.53
N ASN A 6 -32.73 31.80 -28.33
CA ASN A 6 -34.06 31.48 -27.83
C ASN A 6 -34.54 30.16 -28.44
N PHE A 7 -35.41 29.48 -27.70
CA PHE A 7 -35.98 28.22 -28.10
C PHE A 7 -37.44 28.17 -27.65
N SER A 8 -38.32 27.65 -28.51
CA SER A 8 -39.73 27.46 -28.20
C SER A 8 -40.24 26.19 -28.87
N TYR A 9 -40.83 25.29 -28.08
CA TYR A 9 -41.43 24.05 -28.58
C TYR A 9 -42.53 23.54 -27.63
N ASN A 10 -43.72 23.27 -28.17
CA ASN A 10 -44.89 22.74 -27.44
C ASN A 10 -45.15 23.42 -26.08
N GLY A 11 -45.10 24.75 -26.02
CA GLY A 11 -45.36 25.53 -24.80
C GLY A 11 -44.18 25.66 -23.83
N LEU A 12 -43.10 24.91 -24.03
CA LEU A 12 -41.82 25.16 -23.36
C LEU A 12 -41.08 26.28 -24.11
N LYS A 13 -40.74 27.35 -23.40
CA LYS A 13 -39.91 28.45 -23.90
C LYS A 13 -38.62 28.50 -23.09
N SER A 14 -37.48 28.65 -23.75
CA SER A 14 -36.19 28.91 -23.11
C SER A 14 -35.51 30.11 -23.77
N GLU A 15 -34.94 30.98 -22.96
CA GLU A 15 -34.18 32.15 -23.40
C GLU A 15 -32.80 32.11 -22.76
N LEU A 16 -31.77 32.30 -23.58
CA LEU A 16 -30.37 32.33 -23.16
C LEU A 16 -29.84 33.75 -23.35
N TYR A 17 -29.27 34.29 -22.29
CA TYR A 17 -28.74 35.63 -22.22
C TYR A 17 -27.25 35.62 -21.92
N TRP A 18 -26.54 36.59 -22.48
CA TRP A 18 -25.17 36.94 -22.11
C TRP A 18 -25.18 38.15 -21.18
N GLU A 19 -24.50 38.06 -20.04
CA GLU A 19 -24.31 39.17 -19.11
C GLU A 19 -22.84 39.57 -19.04
N ASP A 20 -22.53 40.72 -19.65
CA ASP A 20 -21.17 41.19 -19.83
C ASP A 20 -20.46 41.50 -18.50
N SER A 21 -21.21 41.99 -17.50
CA SER A 21 -20.64 42.36 -16.19
C SER A 21 -20.08 41.19 -15.39
N VAL A 22 -20.50 39.96 -15.69
CA VAL A 22 -19.97 38.73 -15.09
C VAL A 22 -19.32 37.80 -16.11
N LYS A 23 -19.32 38.17 -17.39
CA LYS A 23 -18.88 37.32 -18.52
C LYS A 23 -19.50 35.93 -18.41
N GLY A 24 -20.83 35.90 -18.22
CA GLY A 24 -21.57 34.70 -17.89
C GLY A 24 -22.88 34.61 -18.68
N GLU A 25 -23.37 33.38 -18.81
CA GLU A 25 -24.61 33.05 -19.47
C GLU A 25 -25.73 32.86 -18.45
N ILE A 26 -26.93 33.32 -18.78
CA ILE A 26 -28.13 33.12 -17.96
C ILE A 26 -29.19 32.46 -18.81
N GLU A 27 -29.62 31.28 -18.39
CA GLU A 27 -30.69 30.52 -19.01
C GLU A 27 -31.97 30.66 -18.19
N ILE A 28 -33.06 31.02 -18.87
CA ILE A 28 -34.40 31.13 -18.29
C ILE A 28 -35.30 30.15 -19.04
N ILE A 29 -35.79 29.14 -18.33
CA ILE A 29 -36.71 28.13 -18.87
C ILE A 29 -38.09 28.39 -18.28
N TYR A 30 -39.07 28.72 -19.13
CA TYR A 30 -40.44 28.97 -18.74
C TYR A 30 -41.25 27.67 -18.72
N LEU A 31 -41.91 27.41 -17.59
CA LEU A 31 -42.74 26.25 -17.29
C LEU A 31 -44.13 26.75 -16.84
N GLY A 32 -44.93 27.27 -17.78
CA GLY A 32 -46.22 27.89 -17.46
C GLY A 32 -46.07 29.19 -16.65
N GLU A 33 -46.66 29.26 -15.45
CA GLU A 33 -46.55 30.41 -14.54
C GLU A 33 -45.25 30.43 -13.70
N GLN A 34 -44.40 29.42 -13.90
CA GLN A 34 -43.14 29.26 -13.19
C GLN A 34 -41.97 29.31 -14.17
N ALA A 35 -40.79 29.64 -13.67
CA ALA A 35 -39.57 29.69 -14.44
C ALA A 35 -38.39 29.11 -13.64
N LEU A 36 -37.50 28.44 -14.35
CA LEU A 36 -36.20 28.04 -13.85
C LEU A 36 -35.16 29.02 -14.37
N VAL A 37 -34.39 29.60 -13.46
CA VAL A 37 -33.28 30.50 -13.80
C VAL A 37 -31.98 29.87 -13.36
N LYS A 38 -30.99 29.83 -14.26
CA LYS A 38 -29.65 29.31 -13.99
C LYS A 38 -28.59 30.16 -14.67
N GLY A 39 -27.46 30.35 -14.00
CA GLY A 39 -26.29 30.99 -14.57
C GLY A 39 -25.15 30.01 -14.78
N ASN A 40 -24.38 30.23 -15.84
CA ASN A 40 -23.14 29.51 -16.12
C ASN A 40 -22.02 30.52 -16.36
N LYS A 41 -20.84 30.24 -15.84
CA LYS A 41 -19.62 30.99 -16.14
C LYS A 41 -18.54 30.04 -16.61
N HIS A 42 -17.81 30.48 -17.63
CA HIS A 42 -16.82 29.66 -18.32
C HIS A 42 -15.44 30.29 -18.23
N TYR A 43 -14.45 29.41 -18.10
CA TYR A 43 -13.06 29.76 -18.01
C TYR A 43 -12.25 28.94 -19.00
N VAL A 44 -11.28 29.56 -19.62
CA VAL A 44 -10.32 28.90 -20.51
C VAL A 44 -8.95 28.92 -19.86
N ILE A 45 -8.28 27.78 -19.95
CA ILE A 45 -6.85 27.68 -19.71
C ILE A 45 -6.21 27.45 -21.07
N ILE A 46 -5.49 28.46 -21.53
CA ILE A 46 -4.73 28.44 -22.76
C ILE A 46 -3.33 27.94 -22.42
N GLU A 47 -2.94 26.80 -22.97
CA GLU A 47 -1.59 26.27 -22.76
C GLU A 47 -0.60 26.91 -23.73
N THR A 48 0.57 27.25 -23.20
CA THR A 48 1.74 27.66 -23.96
C THR A 48 2.22 26.51 -24.85
N THR A 49 2.80 26.85 -25.99
CA THR A 49 3.07 25.96 -27.13
C THR A 49 4.18 24.91 -26.90
N ASP A 50 4.61 24.69 -25.65
CA ASP A 50 5.67 23.74 -25.25
C ASP A 50 5.08 22.43 -24.65
N PRO A 51 5.23 21.28 -25.33
CA PRO A 51 4.77 19.96 -24.86
C PRO A 51 5.35 19.52 -23.50
N VAL A 52 6.53 20.01 -23.10
CA VAL A 52 7.14 19.67 -21.81
C VAL A 52 6.44 20.40 -20.66
N GLU A 53 6.02 21.64 -20.91
CA GLU A 53 5.28 22.46 -19.95
C GLU A 53 3.83 21.97 -19.76
N PHE A 54 3.20 21.48 -20.84
CA PHE A 54 1.89 20.81 -20.85
C PHE A 54 1.81 19.65 -19.85
N THR A 55 2.85 18.81 -19.83
CA THR A 55 2.84 17.58 -19.01
C THR A 55 2.94 17.88 -17.50
N SER A 56 3.67 18.93 -17.10
CA SER A 56 3.84 19.30 -15.69
C SER A 56 2.61 20.01 -15.10
N ARG A 57 1.86 20.76 -15.92
CA ARG A 57 0.69 21.54 -15.48
C ARG A 57 -0.61 20.71 -15.40
N ILE A 58 -0.73 19.61 -16.14
CA ILE A 58 -1.88 18.68 -16.06
C ILE A 58 -2.06 18.08 -14.65
N GLY A 59 -0.96 17.79 -13.95
CA GLY A 59 -1.02 17.31 -12.56
C GLY A 59 -1.63 18.34 -11.61
N ASN A 60 -1.29 19.62 -11.82
CA ASN A 60 -1.83 20.73 -11.04
C ASN A 60 -3.29 21.02 -11.38
N LEU A 61 -3.69 20.82 -12.65
CA LEU A 61 -5.08 20.99 -13.10
C LEU A 61 -6.03 19.95 -12.52
N GLY A 62 -5.63 18.67 -12.48
CA GLY A 62 -6.42 17.61 -11.84
C GLY A 62 -6.62 17.88 -10.35
N THR A 63 -5.55 18.26 -9.66
CA THR A 63 -5.60 18.57 -8.21
C THR A 63 -6.44 19.83 -7.93
N LEU A 64 -6.33 20.87 -8.76
CA LEU A 64 -7.18 22.06 -8.68
C LEU A 64 -8.66 21.70 -8.89
N TYR A 65 -8.97 20.87 -9.89
CA TYR A 65 -10.34 20.43 -10.15
C TYR A 65 -10.92 19.68 -8.96
N ASP A 66 -10.21 18.69 -8.42
CA ASP A 66 -10.66 17.91 -7.26
C ASP A 66 -10.90 18.82 -6.05
N TYR A 67 -9.99 19.75 -5.80
CA TYR A 67 -10.12 20.73 -4.72
C TYR A 67 -11.34 21.63 -4.88
N LEU A 68 -11.54 22.19 -6.09
CA LEU A 68 -12.67 23.06 -6.36
C LEU A 68 -13.99 22.29 -6.38
N LYS A 69 -14.02 21.04 -6.85
CA LYS A 69 -15.22 20.18 -6.93
C LYS A 69 -15.75 19.78 -5.55
N GLN A 70 -14.89 19.71 -4.53
CA GLN A 70 -15.30 19.55 -3.13
C GLN A 70 -16.09 20.78 -2.62
N THR A 71 -15.76 21.97 -3.11
CA THR A 71 -16.42 23.23 -2.70
C THR A 71 -17.61 23.55 -3.60
N PHE A 72 -17.49 23.27 -4.89
CA PHE A 72 -18.46 23.60 -5.93
C PHE A 72 -18.88 22.33 -6.67
N HIS A 73 -19.95 21.68 -6.19
CA HIS A 73 -20.44 20.45 -6.79
C HIS A 73 -20.88 20.61 -8.25
N SER A 74 -21.29 21.82 -8.67
CA SER A 74 -21.68 22.15 -10.04
C SER A 74 -20.51 22.47 -10.98
N LEU A 75 -19.26 22.41 -10.50
CA LEU A 75 -18.07 22.66 -11.32
C LEU A 75 -17.84 21.52 -12.32
N GLU A 76 -17.67 21.84 -13.60
CA GLU A 76 -17.33 20.90 -14.66
C GLU A 76 -16.01 21.32 -15.31
N MET A 77 -15.17 20.35 -15.68
CA MET A 77 -14.00 20.58 -16.52
C MET A 77 -14.10 19.72 -17.77
N LYS A 78 -13.90 20.34 -18.93
CA LYS A 78 -13.94 19.70 -20.24
C LYS A 78 -12.65 19.99 -21.00
N VAL A 79 -12.19 19.00 -21.75
CA VAL A 79 -11.10 19.20 -22.71
C VAL A 79 -11.73 19.45 -24.06
N MET A 80 -11.39 20.57 -24.66
CA MET A 80 -11.82 20.91 -26.00
C MET A 80 -10.67 20.66 -26.96
N CYS A 81 -10.96 19.95 -28.06
CA CYS A 81 -10.02 19.75 -29.15
C CYS A 81 -10.60 20.41 -30.40
N LEU A 82 -9.92 21.43 -30.89
CA LEU A 82 -10.16 22.03 -32.18
C LEU A 82 -9.54 21.11 -33.24
N THR A 83 -10.39 20.45 -34.01
CA THR A 83 -9.99 19.53 -35.10
C THR A 83 -10.34 20.06 -36.48
N GLU A 84 -11.06 21.19 -36.56
CA GLU A 84 -11.45 21.86 -37.79
C GLU A 84 -11.66 23.35 -37.50
N LEU A 85 -11.30 24.24 -38.44
CA LEU A 85 -11.52 25.68 -38.32
C LEU A 85 -12.78 26.08 -39.08
N ALA A 86 -13.86 26.36 -38.35
CA ALA A 86 -15.05 26.94 -38.95
C ALA A 86 -14.79 28.40 -39.38
N PRO A 87 -15.38 28.88 -40.49
CA PRO A 87 -15.25 30.28 -40.95
C PRO A 87 -15.68 31.33 -39.91
N THR A 88 -16.46 30.92 -38.91
CA THR A 88 -16.92 31.74 -37.78
C THR A 88 -15.83 32.06 -36.76
N PHE A 89 -14.67 31.39 -36.80
CA PHE A 89 -13.51 31.71 -35.94
C PHE A 89 -12.71 32.92 -36.41
N PHE A 90 -13.00 33.44 -37.61
CA PHE A 90 -12.31 34.59 -38.19
C PHE A 90 -13.15 35.86 -38.03
N ASP A 91 -12.52 36.93 -37.54
CA ASP A 91 -13.11 38.27 -37.45
C ASP A 91 -13.58 38.74 -38.84
N GLU A 92 -14.61 39.61 -38.91
CA GLU A 92 -15.16 40.09 -40.19
C GLU A 92 -14.11 40.80 -41.06
N LYS A 93 -13.09 41.42 -40.45
CA LYS A 93 -11.97 42.06 -41.15
C LYS A 93 -11.02 41.07 -41.87
N ILE A 94 -11.10 39.79 -41.56
CA ILE A 94 -10.10 38.75 -41.91
C ILE A 94 -10.63 37.82 -43.03
N LYS A 95 -11.93 37.89 -43.38
CA LYS A 95 -12.64 36.86 -44.17
C LYS A 95 -12.31 36.74 -45.67
N SER A 96 -11.79 37.76 -46.36
CA SER A 96 -11.73 37.73 -47.83
C SER A 96 -10.49 37.05 -48.44
N ASN A 97 -9.32 37.16 -47.80
CA ASN A 97 -8.07 36.54 -48.31
C ASN A 97 -7.81 35.16 -47.70
N LEU A 98 -8.36 34.86 -46.52
CA LEU A 98 -8.09 33.62 -45.79
C LEU A 98 -9.02 32.47 -46.20
N SER A 99 -10.19 32.78 -46.77
CA SER A 99 -11.06 31.75 -47.39
C SER A 99 -10.37 31.05 -48.56
N ASP A 100 -9.63 31.79 -49.38
CA ASP A 100 -8.93 31.25 -50.55
C ASP A 100 -7.73 30.41 -50.14
N VAL A 101 -7.00 30.85 -49.11
CA VAL A 101 -5.87 30.09 -48.53
C VAL A 101 -6.38 28.81 -47.85
N GLN A 102 -7.53 28.87 -47.16
CA GLN A 102 -8.18 27.70 -46.56
C GLN A 102 -8.66 26.71 -47.63
N LEU A 103 -9.29 27.19 -48.70
CA LEU A 103 -9.72 26.35 -49.82
C LEU A 103 -8.53 25.64 -50.48
N GLN A 104 -7.42 26.35 -50.67
CA GLN A 104 -6.17 25.74 -51.17
C GLN A 104 -5.60 24.70 -50.19
N LEU A 105 -5.68 24.96 -48.88
CA LEU A 105 -5.22 24.02 -47.86
C LEU A 105 -6.03 22.73 -47.91
N ASP A 106 -7.36 22.83 -47.95
CA ASP A 106 -8.28 21.69 -48.02
C ASP A 106 -8.04 20.84 -49.28
N GLN A 107 -7.83 21.51 -50.43
CA GLN A 107 -7.48 20.84 -51.69
C GLN A 107 -6.15 20.07 -51.60
N GLN A 108 -5.13 20.65 -50.96
CA GLN A 108 -3.85 19.98 -50.80
C GLN A 108 -3.93 18.83 -49.81
N GLU A 109 -4.65 18.98 -48.70
CA GLU A 109 -4.88 17.87 -47.76
C GLU A 109 -5.62 16.71 -48.41
N PHE A 110 -6.59 17.00 -49.27
CA PHE A 110 -7.28 16.00 -50.10
C PHE A 110 -6.32 15.25 -51.03
N LEU A 111 -5.46 15.96 -51.76
CA LEU A 111 -4.46 15.36 -52.67
C LEU A 111 -3.44 14.48 -51.93
N ARG A 112 -3.01 14.90 -50.73
CA ARG A 112 -2.12 14.10 -49.87
C ARG A 112 -2.81 12.81 -49.44
N ASN A 113 -4.05 12.89 -48.96
CA ASN A 113 -4.80 11.73 -48.49
C ASN A 113 -5.08 10.72 -49.62
N ILE A 114 -5.37 11.21 -50.84
CA ILE A 114 -5.47 10.34 -52.03
C ILE A 114 -4.14 9.66 -52.34
N SER A 115 -3.03 10.38 -52.25
CA SER A 115 -1.70 9.82 -52.51
C SER A 115 -1.36 8.70 -51.53
N ASP A 116 -1.74 8.83 -50.26
CA ASP A 116 -1.60 7.78 -49.25
C ASP A 116 -2.41 6.53 -49.59
N LEU A 117 -3.68 6.70 -50.00
CA LEU A 117 -4.54 5.59 -50.41
C LEU A 117 -3.97 4.83 -51.62
N ILE A 118 -3.44 5.55 -52.61
CA ILE A 118 -2.84 4.95 -53.79
C ILE A 118 -1.55 4.19 -53.43
N LEU A 119 -0.69 4.76 -52.57
CA LEU A 119 0.51 4.08 -52.11
C LEU A 119 0.19 2.78 -51.37
N ASP A 120 -0.85 2.80 -50.56
CA ASP A 120 -1.34 1.63 -49.82
C ASP A 120 -1.83 0.51 -50.74
N ASP A 121 -2.58 0.83 -51.80
CA ASP A 121 -3.03 -0.12 -52.82
C ASP A 121 -1.84 -0.69 -53.61
N LEU A 122 -0.90 0.16 -54.00
CA LEU A 122 0.32 -0.28 -54.70
C LEU A 122 1.20 -1.16 -53.83
N ASN A 123 1.36 -0.84 -52.54
CA ASN A 123 2.06 -1.68 -51.56
C ASN A 123 1.41 -3.06 -51.44
N TYR A 124 0.07 -3.10 -51.35
CA TYR A 124 -0.68 -4.35 -51.29
C TYR A 124 -0.45 -5.21 -52.55
N ARG A 125 -0.62 -4.64 -53.75
CA ARG A 125 -0.37 -5.35 -55.02
C ARG A 125 1.08 -5.79 -55.15
N TYR A 126 2.03 -4.97 -54.69
CA TYR A 126 3.44 -5.34 -54.67
C TYR A 126 3.71 -6.54 -53.76
N SER A 127 3.03 -6.61 -52.60
CA SER A 127 3.14 -7.73 -51.66
C SER A 127 2.53 -9.03 -52.18
N GLU A 128 1.41 -9.01 -52.90
CA GLU A 128 0.84 -10.22 -53.52
C GLU A 128 1.76 -10.83 -54.59
N ILE A 129 2.57 -9.98 -55.24
CA ILE A 129 3.46 -10.40 -56.32
C ILE A 129 4.82 -10.86 -55.77
N SER A 130 5.12 -10.69 -54.47
CA SER A 130 6.50 -10.80 -53.91
C SER A 130 7.13 -12.18 -54.00
N ASP A 131 6.36 -13.24 -54.25
CA ASP A 131 6.84 -14.63 -54.17
C ASP A 131 7.00 -15.34 -55.53
N ASN A 132 6.70 -14.66 -56.65
CA ASN A 132 6.79 -15.26 -57.99
C ASN A 132 7.87 -14.64 -58.90
N PRO A 133 8.98 -15.34 -59.24
CA PRO A 133 10.09 -14.81 -60.04
C PRO A 133 9.72 -14.42 -61.49
N THR A 134 8.62 -14.96 -62.01
CA THR A 134 8.12 -14.75 -63.38
C THR A 134 7.50 -13.36 -63.61
N LEU A 135 7.22 -12.59 -62.55
CA LEU A 135 6.54 -11.28 -62.61
C LEU A 135 7.48 -10.08 -62.36
N SER A 136 8.79 -10.23 -62.59
CA SER A 136 9.81 -9.22 -62.29
C SER A 136 9.60 -7.87 -63.00
N LEU A 137 9.10 -7.87 -64.24
CA LEU A 137 8.77 -6.65 -65.01
C LEU A 137 7.59 -5.87 -64.38
N SER A 138 6.55 -6.57 -63.90
CA SER A 138 5.42 -5.94 -63.20
C SER A 138 5.81 -5.37 -61.84
N ARG A 139 6.77 -5.99 -61.13
CA ARG A 139 7.31 -5.46 -59.87
C ARG A 139 8.06 -4.14 -60.07
N ALA A 140 8.87 -4.04 -61.12
CA ALA A 140 9.60 -2.81 -61.43
C ALA A 140 8.65 -1.65 -61.78
N SER A 141 7.59 -1.93 -62.54
CA SER A 141 6.55 -0.96 -62.88
C SER A 141 5.78 -0.45 -61.64
N LEU A 142 5.36 -1.36 -60.76
CA LEU A 142 4.68 -0.99 -59.51
C LEU A 142 5.58 -0.15 -58.59
N LYS A 143 6.86 -0.51 -58.48
CA LYS A 143 7.84 0.24 -57.67
C LYS A 143 8.05 1.67 -58.19
N GLU A 144 8.04 1.86 -59.51
CA GLU A 144 8.13 3.20 -60.10
C GLU A 144 6.84 4.00 -59.88
N GLN A 145 5.66 3.38 -59.99
CA GLN A 145 4.39 4.05 -59.64
C GLN A 145 4.37 4.48 -58.18
N MET A 146 4.82 3.62 -57.26
CA MET A 146 4.97 3.97 -55.84
C MET A 146 5.91 5.16 -55.64
N ARG A 147 7.03 5.19 -56.37
CA ARG A 147 7.97 6.31 -56.31
C ARG A 147 7.32 7.62 -56.74
N GLN A 148 6.59 7.62 -57.85
CA GLN A 148 5.91 8.83 -58.36
C GLN A 148 4.85 9.36 -57.39
N ILE A 149 4.02 8.48 -56.84
CA ILE A 149 2.99 8.89 -55.87
C ILE A 149 3.63 9.36 -54.56
N SER A 150 4.75 8.76 -54.13
CA SER A 150 5.49 9.23 -52.95
C SER A 150 6.05 10.65 -53.13
N LEU A 151 6.48 11.00 -54.35
CA LEU A 151 6.93 12.34 -54.69
C LEU A 151 5.76 13.34 -54.67
N ALA A 152 4.62 12.98 -55.29
CA ALA A 152 3.42 13.81 -55.26
C ALA A 152 2.92 14.09 -53.82
N LYS A 153 2.92 13.05 -52.96
CA LYS A 153 2.63 13.20 -51.53
C LYS A 153 3.57 14.20 -50.86
N LYS A 154 4.88 14.09 -51.12
CA LYS A 154 5.90 14.98 -50.54
C LYS A 154 5.70 16.44 -50.95
N PHE A 155 5.38 16.71 -52.22
CA PHE A 155 5.10 18.06 -52.70
C PHE A 155 3.83 18.65 -52.07
N SER A 156 2.76 17.87 -52.02
CA SER A 156 1.51 18.30 -51.37
C SER A 156 1.72 18.59 -49.88
N GLN A 157 2.50 17.75 -49.19
CA GLN A 157 2.85 17.96 -47.77
C GLN A 157 3.67 19.24 -47.53
N ALA A 158 4.60 19.58 -48.42
CA ALA A 158 5.34 20.84 -48.35
C ALA A 158 4.41 22.05 -48.55
N ARG A 159 3.47 21.97 -49.49
CA ARG A 159 2.49 23.05 -49.75
C ARG A 159 1.51 23.24 -48.60
N ILE A 160 1.06 22.16 -47.95
CA ILE A 160 0.23 22.22 -46.74
C ILE A 160 0.94 22.99 -45.62
N GLN A 161 2.25 22.74 -45.44
CA GLN A 161 3.04 23.40 -44.42
C GLN A 161 3.17 24.91 -44.68
N GLU A 162 3.42 25.29 -45.92
CA GLU A 162 3.48 26.70 -46.35
C GLU A 162 2.13 27.43 -46.14
N LEU A 163 1.01 26.82 -46.54
CA LEU A 163 -0.32 27.42 -46.40
C LEU A 163 -0.72 27.60 -44.92
N ARG A 164 -0.36 26.65 -44.05
CA ARG A 164 -0.56 26.75 -42.60
C ARG A 164 0.26 27.87 -41.96
N GLU A 165 1.47 28.12 -42.46
CA GLU A 165 2.33 29.20 -42.00
C GLU A 165 1.75 30.58 -42.39
N ILE A 166 1.23 30.71 -43.61
CA ILE A 166 0.51 31.90 -44.08
C ILE A 166 -0.71 32.19 -43.20
N LEU A 167 -1.54 31.18 -42.92
CA LEU A 167 -2.70 31.28 -42.01
C LEU A 167 -2.27 31.67 -40.58
N SER A 168 -1.18 31.11 -40.07
CA SER A 168 -0.69 31.37 -38.72
C SER A 168 -0.21 32.81 -38.54
N ASN A 169 0.44 33.37 -39.56
CA ASN A 169 0.97 34.74 -39.55
C ASN A 169 -0.13 35.81 -39.68
N ALA A 170 -1.28 35.44 -40.23
CA ALA A 170 -2.42 36.36 -40.38
C ALA A 170 -3.28 36.51 -39.11
N ILE A 171 -3.05 35.69 -38.07
CA ILE A 171 -3.82 35.73 -36.81
C ILE A 171 -3.16 36.70 -35.83
N THR A 172 -3.87 37.79 -35.52
CA THR A 172 -3.46 38.80 -34.53
C THR A 172 -3.37 38.21 -33.12
N GLU A 173 -2.40 38.67 -32.32
CA GLU A 173 -2.13 38.15 -30.97
C GLU A 173 -3.21 38.49 -29.93
N ASP A 174 -4.08 39.48 -30.19
CA ASP A 174 -5.05 40.00 -29.23
C ASP A 174 -6.38 39.22 -29.14
N SER A 175 -6.52 38.07 -29.81
CA SER A 175 -7.74 37.25 -29.68
C SER A 175 -7.57 36.14 -28.63
N ASP A 176 -8.59 35.91 -27.78
CA ASP A 176 -8.60 34.89 -26.73
C ASP A 176 -8.36 33.46 -27.24
N TYR A 177 -8.44 33.21 -28.55
CA TYR A 177 -8.23 31.91 -29.19
C TYR A 177 -7.01 31.90 -30.12
N ALA A 178 -6.24 32.98 -30.23
CA ALA A 178 -5.09 33.09 -31.12
C ALA A 178 -4.12 31.93 -30.93
N SER A 179 -3.83 31.58 -29.67
CA SER A 179 -2.94 30.46 -29.32
C SER A 179 -3.52 29.10 -29.69
N LEU A 180 -4.84 28.89 -29.56
CA LEU A 180 -5.52 27.64 -29.92
C LEU A 180 -5.55 27.44 -31.44
N ILE A 181 -5.82 28.51 -32.19
CA ILE A 181 -5.84 28.51 -33.66
C ILE A 181 -4.41 28.35 -34.20
N LYS A 182 -3.42 29.04 -33.63
CA LYS A 182 -2.00 28.87 -33.99
C LYS A 182 -1.52 27.44 -33.70
N ALA A 183 -1.95 26.83 -32.59
CA ALA A 183 -1.66 25.43 -32.30
C ALA A 183 -2.30 24.48 -33.33
N TYR A 184 -3.56 24.70 -33.69
CA TYR A 184 -4.23 23.94 -34.76
C TYR A 184 -3.50 24.08 -36.10
N LEU A 185 -3.14 25.29 -36.52
CA LEU A 185 -2.47 25.51 -37.80
C LEU A 185 -1.08 24.87 -37.82
N LYS A 186 -0.34 24.95 -36.71
CA LYS A 186 1.00 24.36 -36.59
C LYS A 186 0.98 22.83 -36.50
N TYR A 187 0.06 22.25 -35.73
CA TYR A 187 0.08 20.83 -35.36
C TYR A 187 -1.10 20.01 -35.92
N GLY A 188 -2.06 20.64 -36.58
CA GLY A 188 -3.31 20.05 -37.06
C GLY A 188 -4.40 19.86 -35.99
N VAL A 189 -4.10 20.17 -34.72
CA VAL A 189 -5.03 20.11 -33.59
C VAL A 189 -4.65 21.18 -32.57
N GLY A 190 -5.64 21.90 -32.03
CA GLY A 190 -5.48 22.78 -30.87
C GLY A 190 -6.25 22.22 -29.67
N ALA A 191 -5.69 22.23 -28.47
CA ALA A 191 -6.39 21.79 -27.26
C ALA A 191 -6.46 22.91 -26.22
N CYS A 192 -7.59 23.01 -25.51
CA CYS A 192 -7.72 23.86 -24.33
C CYS A 192 -8.58 23.20 -23.26
N PHE A 193 -8.36 23.58 -21.99
CA PHE A 193 -9.23 23.18 -20.90
C PHE A 193 -10.28 24.25 -20.65
N LEU A 194 -11.53 23.82 -20.64
CA LEU A 194 -12.67 24.65 -20.30
C LEU A 194 -13.19 24.26 -18.92
N ILE A 195 -13.18 25.19 -17.98
CA ILE A 195 -13.83 25.03 -16.69
C ILE A 195 -15.17 25.77 -16.75
N THR A 196 -16.24 25.10 -16.33
CA THR A 196 -17.58 25.67 -16.23
C THR A 196 -18.03 25.60 -14.78
N ILE A 197 -18.57 26.68 -14.26
CA ILE A 197 -19.28 26.69 -12.98
C ILE A 197 -20.71 27.12 -13.21
N SER A 198 -21.65 26.39 -12.63
CA SER A 198 -23.07 26.75 -12.68
C SER A 198 -23.58 27.21 -11.33
N SER A 199 -24.46 28.21 -11.31
CA SER A 199 -25.30 28.52 -10.16
C SER A 199 -26.24 27.35 -9.84
N GLN A 200 -26.86 27.40 -8.67
CA GLN A 200 -28.03 26.58 -8.40
C GLN A 200 -29.19 26.98 -9.33
N TYR A 201 -30.14 26.06 -9.49
CA TYR A 201 -31.40 26.37 -10.16
C TYR A 201 -32.31 27.15 -9.22
N TYR A 202 -32.74 28.33 -9.65
CA TYR A 202 -33.75 29.10 -8.96
C TYR A 202 -35.10 28.84 -9.62
N TYR A 203 -35.95 28.08 -8.94
CA TYR A 203 -37.34 27.85 -9.35
C TYR A 203 -38.22 28.94 -8.75
N VAL A 204 -38.76 29.80 -9.59
CA VAL A 204 -39.51 30.99 -9.16
C VAL A 204 -40.75 31.21 -10.03
N SER A 205 -41.76 31.88 -9.49
CA SER A 205 -42.86 32.41 -10.30
C SER A 205 -42.31 33.39 -11.34
N THR A 206 -42.94 33.50 -12.51
CA THR A 206 -42.54 34.43 -13.58
C THR A 206 -42.36 35.88 -13.10
N ASN A 207 -43.16 36.32 -12.13
CA ASN A 207 -43.07 37.66 -11.53
C ASN A 207 -41.81 37.89 -10.67
N ALA A 208 -41.06 36.83 -10.34
CA ALA A 208 -39.88 36.89 -9.46
C ALA A 208 -38.57 36.55 -10.21
N ILE A 209 -38.62 36.43 -11.54
CA ILE A 209 -37.44 36.14 -12.39
C ILE A 209 -36.34 37.18 -12.18
N GLU A 210 -36.66 38.46 -12.13
CA GLU A 210 -35.66 39.53 -11.97
C GLU A 210 -34.84 39.36 -10.69
N LYS A 211 -35.50 39.00 -9.59
CA LYS A 211 -34.85 38.72 -8.31
C LYS A 211 -34.00 37.45 -8.36
N ALA A 212 -34.48 36.41 -9.05
CA ALA A 212 -33.71 35.18 -9.26
C ALA A 212 -32.44 35.44 -10.09
N VAL A 213 -32.53 36.24 -11.15
CA VAL A 213 -31.38 36.66 -11.96
C VAL A 213 -30.35 37.40 -11.11
N GLN A 214 -30.79 38.30 -10.21
CA GLN A 214 -29.86 38.98 -9.29
C GLN A 214 -29.11 38.01 -8.37
N PHE A 215 -29.78 36.98 -7.84
CA PHE A 215 -29.13 35.96 -7.02
C PHE A 215 -28.13 35.12 -7.83
N VAL A 216 -28.52 34.71 -9.04
CA VAL A 216 -27.62 34.00 -9.98
C VAL A 216 -26.38 34.83 -10.27
N LEU A 217 -26.53 36.12 -10.55
CA LEU A 217 -25.40 37.02 -10.83
C LEU A 217 -24.48 37.19 -9.63
N LYS A 218 -25.05 37.20 -8.41
CA LYS A 218 -24.27 37.22 -7.19
C LYS A 218 -23.49 35.91 -7.00
N ASP A 219 -24.14 34.76 -7.17
CA ASP A 219 -23.48 33.45 -7.09
C ASP A 219 -22.29 33.37 -8.04
N LEU A 220 -22.47 33.77 -9.30
CA LEU A 220 -21.40 33.74 -10.30
C LEU A 220 -20.22 34.67 -9.95
N LYS A 221 -20.47 35.83 -9.34
CA LYS A 221 -19.41 36.74 -8.86
C LYS A 221 -18.63 36.14 -7.68
N ASP A 222 -19.34 35.55 -6.73
CA ASP A 222 -18.73 34.93 -5.56
C ASP A 222 -17.89 33.71 -5.95
N TYR A 223 -18.40 32.88 -6.88
CA TYR A 223 -17.66 31.73 -7.41
C TYR A 223 -16.40 32.18 -8.16
N ASP A 224 -16.48 33.24 -8.97
CA ASP A 224 -15.35 33.77 -9.73
C ASP A 224 -14.19 34.18 -8.84
N LEU A 225 -14.48 34.92 -7.77
CA LEU A 225 -13.48 35.39 -6.82
C LEU A 225 -12.73 34.21 -6.19
N ILE A 226 -13.46 33.18 -5.77
CA ILE A 226 -12.90 32.00 -5.11
C ILE A 226 -12.07 31.19 -6.11
N ILE A 227 -12.60 30.89 -7.30
CA ILE A 227 -11.93 30.05 -8.30
C ILE A 227 -10.62 30.71 -8.75
N LYS A 228 -10.62 32.00 -9.08
CA LYS A 228 -9.40 32.72 -9.51
C LYS A 228 -8.38 32.83 -8.38
N GLN A 229 -8.80 33.15 -7.16
CA GLN A 229 -7.89 33.25 -6.03
C GLN A 229 -7.20 31.92 -5.73
N ARG A 230 -7.95 30.81 -5.75
CA ARG A 230 -7.43 29.46 -5.51
C ARG A 230 -6.50 28.99 -6.62
N ALA A 231 -6.86 29.24 -7.88
CA ALA A 231 -6.00 28.93 -9.02
C ALA A 231 -4.65 29.67 -8.94
N ARG A 232 -4.67 30.95 -8.57
CA ARG A 232 -3.45 31.80 -8.48
C ARG A 232 -2.58 31.49 -7.27
N GLN A 233 -3.16 31.32 -6.08
CA GLN A 233 -2.41 31.16 -4.82
C GLN A 233 -2.03 29.70 -4.51
N GLY A 234 -2.85 28.73 -4.91
CA GLY A 234 -2.66 27.32 -4.56
C GLY A 234 -1.97 26.48 -5.64
N PHE A 235 -2.11 26.86 -6.92
CA PHE A 235 -1.70 26.02 -8.06
C PHE A 235 -0.90 26.77 -9.13
N HIS A 236 -0.65 28.08 -8.94
CA HIS A 236 0.07 28.94 -9.89
C HIS A 236 -0.45 28.89 -11.34
N LEU A 237 -1.75 28.64 -11.51
CA LEU A 237 -2.41 28.58 -12.81
C LEU A 237 -2.99 29.95 -13.17
N ILE A 238 -2.77 30.38 -14.42
CA ILE A 238 -3.43 31.55 -15.00
C ILE A 238 -4.67 31.05 -15.72
N ILE A 239 -5.84 31.40 -15.19
CA ILE A 239 -7.14 31.07 -15.76
C ILE A 239 -7.75 32.36 -16.32
N GLN A 240 -8.21 32.32 -17.57
CA GLN A 240 -8.87 33.45 -18.23
C GLN A 240 -10.37 33.22 -18.30
N GLU A 241 -11.16 34.28 -18.16
CA GLU A 241 -12.59 34.20 -18.40
C GLU A 241 -12.87 34.06 -19.89
N LEU A 242 -13.96 33.38 -20.23
CA LEU A 242 -14.46 33.39 -21.58
C LEU A 242 -15.12 34.74 -21.86
N ASN A 243 -14.59 35.53 -22.79
CA ASN A 243 -15.13 36.86 -23.09
C ASN A 243 -16.26 36.87 -24.12
N ILE A 244 -16.67 35.70 -24.61
CA ILE A 244 -17.76 35.51 -25.56
C ILE A 244 -18.68 34.37 -25.09
N PRO A 245 -19.94 34.30 -25.59
CA PRO A 245 -20.82 33.16 -25.32
C PRO A 245 -20.21 31.81 -25.72
N SER A 246 -20.28 30.84 -24.82
CA SER A 246 -19.81 29.46 -24.98
C SER A 246 -20.55 28.68 -26.08
N LEU A 247 -21.72 29.17 -26.49
CA LEU A 247 -22.50 28.65 -27.63
C LEU A 247 -21.66 28.54 -28.91
N ILE A 248 -20.73 29.49 -29.10
CA ILE A 248 -19.83 29.59 -30.24
C ILE A 248 -18.79 28.46 -30.22
N LEU A 249 -18.48 27.93 -29.03
CA LEU A 249 -17.39 26.98 -28.82
C LEU A 249 -17.87 25.55 -28.58
N ILE A 250 -18.98 25.34 -27.85
CA ILE A 250 -19.32 24.01 -27.30
C ILE A 250 -20.65 23.48 -27.83
N ARG A 251 -21.46 24.26 -28.55
CA ARG A 251 -22.84 23.86 -28.94
C ARG A 251 -23.63 23.20 -27.78
N ASN A 252 -23.44 23.63 -26.53
CA ASN A 252 -24.21 23.17 -25.38
C ASN A 252 -25.42 24.08 -25.18
N THR A 253 -26.48 23.81 -25.92
CA THR A 253 -27.80 24.41 -25.72
C THR A 253 -28.71 23.47 -24.90
N ILE A 254 -29.90 23.94 -24.53
CA ILE A 254 -30.99 23.13 -24.00
C ILE A 254 -31.34 21.92 -24.90
N LEU A 255 -30.90 21.94 -26.17
CA LEU A 255 -31.06 20.86 -27.14
C LEU A 255 -30.06 19.71 -26.93
N ASN A 256 -29.16 19.79 -25.94
CA ASN A 256 -28.23 18.71 -25.62
C ASN A 256 -29.03 17.47 -25.11
N PRO A 257 -28.93 16.31 -25.80
CA PRO A 257 -29.73 15.13 -25.47
C PRO A 257 -29.50 14.59 -24.06
N ASN A 258 -28.31 14.79 -23.48
CA ASN A 258 -27.98 14.31 -22.13
C ASN A 258 -28.67 15.15 -21.04
N TYR A 259 -28.77 16.47 -21.24
CA TYR A 259 -29.50 17.36 -20.34
C TYR A 259 -31.02 17.18 -20.46
N LEU A 260 -31.54 17.06 -21.68
CA LEU A 260 -32.95 16.73 -21.96
C LEU A 260 -33.36 15.36 -21.41
N SER A 261 -32.47 14.36 -21.41
CA SER A 261 -32.72 13.05 -20.79
C SER A 261 -32.94 13.15 -19.27
N ILE A 262 -32.15 13.97 -18.58
CA ILE A 262 -32.28 14.18 -17.14
C ILE A 262 -33.55 14.99 -16.83
N LEU A 263 -33.80 16.07 -17.58
CA LEU A 263 -34.98 16.92 -17.41
C LEU A 263 -36.29 16.20 -17.78
N SER A 264 -36.30 15.35 -18.80
CA SER A 264 -37.48 14.58 -19.20
C SER A 264 -37.90 13.51 -18.18
N LYS A 265 -36.97 13.09 -17.29
CA LYS A 265 -37.31 12.23 -16.14
C LYS A 265 -38.06 12.99 -15.05
N ALA A 266 -37.76 14.29 -14.88
CA ALA A 266 -38.41 15.15 -13.90
C ALA A 266 -39.70 15.80 -14.44
N TYR A 267 -39.74 16.09 -15.74
CA TYR A 267 -40.85 16.75 -16.45
C TYR A 267 -41.23 15.93 -17.70
N PRO A 268 -42.19 14.98 -17.58
CA PRO A 268 -42.52 14.01 -18.63
C PRO A 268 -42.96 14.62 -19.97
N GLU A 269 -43.51 15.84 -19.96
CA GLU A 269 -43.87 16.60 -21.17
C GLU A 269 -42.69 16.88 -22.13
N LEU A 270 -41.44 16.81 -21.65
CA LEU A 270 -40.24 17.01 -22.46
C LEU A 270 -39.77 15.76 -23.22
N LYS A 271 -40.39 14.61 -22.96
CA LYS A 271 -40.01 13.33 -23.56
C LYS A 271 -40.18 13.26 -25.10
N PRO A 272 -41.26 13.78 -25.71
CA PRO A 272 -41.40 13.80 -27.17
C PRO A 272 -40.34 14.68 -27.85
N LEU A 273 -39.95 15.78 -27.21
CA LEU A 273 -38.89 16.66 -27.70
C LEU A 273 -37.52 15.97 -27.61
N TYR A 274 -37.23 15.30 -26.49
CA TYR A 274 -36.03 14.47 -26.34
C TYR A 274 -35.95 13.40 -27.43
N GLU A 275 -37.02 12.65 -27.71
CA GLU A 275 -37.04 11.60 -28.73
C GLU A 275 -36.81 12.16 -30.14
N GLN A 276 -37.48 13.28 -30.50
CA GLN A 276 -37.27 13.95 -31.80
C GLN A 276 -35.88 14.56 -31.97
N ILE A 277 -35.33 15.15 -30.91
CA ILE A 277 -33.97 15.72 -30.92
C ILE A 277 -32.94 14.61 -30.94
N ARG A 278 -33.09 13.54 -30.16
CA ARG A 278 -32.17 12.39 -30.13
C ARG A 278 -32.02 11.76 -31.51
N ASP A 279 -33.12 11.58 -32.23
CA ASP A 279 -33.10 10.95 -33.56
C ASP A 279 -32.49 11.88 -34.63
N LYS A 280 -32.38 13.20 -34.37
CA LYS A 280 -31.70 14.19 -35.23
C LYS A 280 -30.29 14.56 -34.75
N PHE A 281 -30.00 14.44 -33.45
CA PHE A 281 -28.68 14.50 -32.84
C PHE A 281 -28.00 13.15 -33.04
N ILE A 282 -27.69 12.86 -34.29
CA ILE A 282 -26.58 11.96 -34.57
C ILE A 282 -25.35 12.74 -34.09
N THR A 283 -24.87 12.47 -32.88
CA THR A 283 -23.46 12.73 -32.59
C THR A 283 -22.69 11.96 -33.64
N SER A 284 -22.25 12.63 -34.70
CA SER A 284 -21.24 12.09 -35.57
C SER A 284 -19.93 12.11 -34.79
N LEU A 285 -19.74 11.11 -33.92
CA LEU A 285 -18.49 10.39 -33.96
C LEU A 285 -18.47 9.78 -35.36
N THR A 286 -17.98 10.55 -36.32
CA THR A 286 -17.93 10.21 -37.75
C THR A 286 -17.54 8.74 -37.87
N GLU A 287 -18.49 7.90 -38.31
CA GLU A 287 -18.30 6.47 -38.40
C GLU A 287 -17.13 6.15 -39.33
N ASP A 288 -16.52 4.98 -39.11
CA ASP A 288 -15.50 4.42 -40.00
C ASP A 288 -16.07 4.32 -41.42
N LEU A 289 -15.44 5.03 -42.37
CA LEU A 289 -15.79 4.95 -43.78
C LEU A 289 -15.33 3.59 -44.32
N HIS A 290 -16.27 2.67 -44.50
CA HIS A 290 -16.00 1.33 -45.00
C HIS A 290 -16.00 1.33 -46.54
N LEU A 291 -14.81 1.26 -47.13
CA LEU A 291 -14.64 1.04 -48.57
C LEU A 291 -14.03 -0.33 -48.83
N LYS A 292 -14.92 -1.22 -49.27
CA LYS A 292 -14.76 -2.51 -49.97
C LYS A 292 -13.75 -3.55 -49.48
N ASN A 293 -12.71 -3.25 -48.68
CA ASN A 293 -11.87 -4.21 -47.93
C ASN A 293 -10.79 -3.59 -46.99
N LYS A 294 -10.78 -2.29 -46.68
CA LYS A 294 -9.87 -1.72 -45.65
C LYS A 294 -10.61 -0.80 -44.66
N LYS A 295 -10.16 -0.87 -43.40
CA LYS A 295 -10.56 0.01 -42.30
C LYS A 295 -9.57 1.16 -42.21
N VAL A 296 -10.01 2.41 -42.44
CA VAL A 296 -9.15 3.60 -42.28
C VAL A 296 -9.04 3.92 -40.79
N GLN A 297 -7.91 3.61 -40.15
CA GLN A 297 -7.72 3.90 -38.73
C GLN A 297 -7.38 5.38 -38.49
N ARG A 298 -8.15 6.01 -37.59
CA ARG A 298 -7.87 7.34 -37.03
C ARG A 298 -6.55 7.36 -36.26
N ASN A 299 -5.94 8.55 -36.19
CA ASN A 299 -4.76 8.83 -35.38
C ASN A 299 -5.03 8.51 -33.89
N LEU A 300 -4.60 7.31 -33.48
CA LEU A 300 -4.87 6.71 -32.17
C LEU A 300 -4.33 7.55 -31.01
N SER A 301 -3.38 8.44 -31.24
CA SER A 301 -2.67 9.22 -30.21
C SER A 301 -3.60 10.14 -29.41
N ILE A 302 -4.57 10.78 -30.08
CA ILE A 302 -5.51 11.71 -29.46
C ILE A 302 -6.66 10.95 -28.80
N ILE A 303 -7.14 9.87 -29.42
CA ILE A 303 -8.08 8.94 -28.78
C ILE A 303 -7.41 8.28 -27.56
N GLN A 304 -6.11 8.01 -27.58
CA GLN A 304 -5.37 7.47 -26.43
C GLN A 304 -5.13 8.51 -25.34
N ALA A 305 -4.88 9.78 -25.68
CA ALA A 305 -4.76 10.88 -24.72
C ALA A 305 -6.12 11.21 -24.06
N VAL A 306 -7.18 11.31 -24.87
CA VAL A 306 -8.56 11.49 -24.40
C VAL A 306 -9.07 10.24 -23.67
N ALA A 307 -8.75 9.02 -24.11
CA ALA A 307 -9.04 7.79 -23.36
C ALA A 307 -8.18 7.63 -22.11
N SER A 308 -7.02 8.28 -22.01
CA SER A 308 -6.19 8.35 -20.80
C SER A 308 -6.76 9.36 -19.80
N LEU A 309 -7.33 10.47 -20.28
CA LEU A 309 -8.06 11.46 -19.48
C LEU A 309 -9.45 10.94 -19.04
N LEU A 310 -10.21 10.31 -19.94
CA LEU A 310 -11.47 9.62 -19.64
C LEU A 310 -11.25 8.40 -18.74
N ARG A 311 -10.17 7.62 -18.93
CA ARG A 311 -9.80 6.59 -17.94
C ARG A 311 -9.54 7.21 -16.57
N ARG A 312 -8.93 8.39 -16.48
CA ARG A 312 -8.74 9.09 -15.21
C ARG A 312 -10.03 9.65 -14.61
N SER A 313 -11.02 10.06 -15.42
CA SER A 313 -12.31 10.58 -14.94
C SER A 313 -13.39 9.50 -14.70
N ILE A 314 -13.28 8.33 -15.35
CA ILE A 314 -14.17 7.15 -15.16
C ILE A 314 -13.77 6.32 -13.93
N ILE A 315 -12.54 6.49 -13.41
CA ILE A 315 -12.04 5.77 -12.22
C ILE A 315 -12.79 6.16 -10.93
N TRP A 316 -13.71 7.12 -10.95
CA TRP A 316 -14.42 7.52 -9.73
C TRP A 316 -15.67 6.72 -9.37
N ASP A 317 -16.24 5.88 -10.26
CA ASP A 317 -17.37 5.00 -9.85
C ASP A 317 -17.43 3.58 -10.48
N GLU A 318 -16.62 3.22 -11.50
CA GLU A 318 -16.72 1.88 -12.13
C GLU A 318 -15.41 1.09 -12.27
N THR A 319 -14.37 1.45 -11.51
CA THR A 319 -13.39 0.43 -11.12
C THR A 319 -13.51 0.23 -9.62
N THR A 320 -14.20 -0.84 -9.24
CA THR A 320 -13.62 -1.77 -8.25
C THR A 320 -12.10 -1.60 -8.29
N ASN A 321 -11.41 -1.15 -7.24
CA ASN A 321 -9.94 -1.16 -7.24
C ASN A 321 -9.52 -2.59 -7.57
N ILE A 322 -9.22 -2.89 -8.86
CA ILE A 322 -8.81 -4.21 -9.29
C ILE A 322 -7.39 -4.32 -8.79
N ILE A 323 -7.28 -4.79 -7.55
CA ILE A 323 -6.00 -5.11 -6.97
C ILE A 323 -5.56 -6.45 -7.59
N PRO A 324 -4.29 -6.57 -8.01
CA PRO A 324 -3.74 -7.81 -8.52
C PRO A 324 -4.13 -9.00 -7.65
N GLN A 325 -4.76 -9.99 -8.26
CA GLN A 325 -5.14 -11.24 -7.61
C GLN A 325 -4.01 -12.28 -7.76
N PRO A 326 -3.83 -13.17 -6.77
CA PRO A 326 -2.83 -14.22 -6.84
C PRO A 326 -3.17 -15.28 -7.89
N ASP A 327 -2.15 -16.08 -8.24
CA ASP A 327 -2.35 -17.34 -8.93
C ASP A 327 -2.96 -18.37 -7.94
N PHE A 328 -4.29 -18.36 -7.77
CA PHE A 328 -4.99 -19.20 -6.76
C PHE A 328 -4.64 -20.69 -6.79
N GLU A 329 -4.23 -21.21 -7.95
CA GLU A 329 -3.81 -22.61 -8.09
C GLU A 329 -2.49 -22.94 -7.39
N LYS A 330 -1.58 -21.96 -7.25
CA LYS A 330 -0.27 -22.11 -6.61
C LYS A 330 -0.30 -21.85 -5.10
N LEU A 331 -1.40 -21.32 -4.59
CA LEU A 331 -1.54 -21.05 -3.16
C LEU A 331 -1.77 -22.35 -2.38
N PRO A 332 -1.26 -22.43 -1.13
CA PRO A 332 -1.47 -23.58 -0.27
C PRO A 332 -2.95 -23.82 0.00
N LYS A 333 -3.38 -25.09 -0.05
CA LYS A 333 -4.76 -25.52 0.21
C LYS A 333 -4.80 -26.39 1.48
N PHE A 334 -5.88 -26.29 2.26
CA PHE A 334 -6.09 -27.12 3.47
C PHE A 334 -6.03 -28.64 3.22
N SER A 335 -6.22 -29.09 1.98
CA SER A 335 -6.07 -30.49 1.59
C SER A 335 -4.63 -31.01 1.66
N GLU A 336 -3.64 -30.13 1.79
CA GLU A 336 -2.23 -30.50 1.83
C GLU A 336 -1.81 -30.90 3.25
N ASN A 337 -1.12 -32.04 3.37
CA ASN A 337 -0.58 -32.52 4.64
C ASN A 337 0.70 -31.75 5.02
N ARG A 338 0.54 -30.47 5.39
CA ARG A 338 1.60 -29.54 5.79
C ARG A 338 1.17 -28.74 7.02
N ARG A 339 2.13 -28.14 7.73
CA ARG A 339 1.86 -27.19 8.83
C ARG A 339 1.40 -25.85 8.25
N LEU A 340 0.15 -25.82 7.80
CA LEU A 340 -0.51 -24.61 7.30
C LEU A 340 -1.14 -23.84 8.44
N ALA A 341 -1.19 -22.52 8.30
CA ALA A 341 -1.81 -21.67 9.29
C ALA A 341 -2.60 -20.50 8.69
N PHE A 342 -3.75 -20.20 9.28
CA PHE A 342 -4.61 -19.11 8.82
C PHE A 342 -4.07 -17.75 9.31
N VAL A 343 -3.56 -16.96 8.38
CA VAL A 343 -3.01 -15.62 8.66
C VAL A 343 -3.95 -14.48 8.27
N GLY A 344 -5.01 -14.76 7.53
CA GLY A 344 -5.98 -13.76 7.13
C GLY A 344 -6.74 -14.14 5.87
N LEU A 345 -7.28 -13.13 5.19
CA LEU A 345 -8.05 -13.31 3.95
C LEU A 345 -7.33 -12.61 2.80
N ILE A 346 -7.40 -13.18 1.60
CA ILE A 346 -6.90 -12.54 0.40
C ILE A 346 -7.73 -11.29 0.17
N ALA A 347 -7.06 -10.16 -0.08
CA ALA A 347 -7.74 -8.91 -0.29
C ALA A 347 -8.39 -8.89 -1.68
N GLY A 348 -9.58 -8.32 -1.73
CA GLY A 348 -10.34 -8.04 -2.95
C GLY A 348 -10.47 -6.55 -3.17
N ASN A 349 -11.54 -6.17 -3.87
CA ASN A 349 -11.75 -4.77 -4.26
C ASN A 349 -11.72 -3.82 -3.05
N ASN A 350 -11.01 -2.71 -3.21
CA ASN A 350 -10.77 -1.69 -2.17
C ASN A 350 -10.06 -2.24 -0.92
N PHE A 351 -9.26 -3.32 -1.08
CA PHE A 351 -8.58 -4.01 0.02
C PHE A 351 -9.52 -4.58 1.09
N ASN A 352 -10.78 -4.86 0.72
CA ASN A 352 -11.69 -5.58 1.59
C ASN A 352 -11.34 -7.08 1.59
N PRO A 353 -11.46 -7.77 2.73
CA PRO A 353 -11.23 -9.21 2.78
C PRO A 353 -12.24 -9.96 1.90
N THR A 354 -11.76 -10.94 1.14
CA THR A 354 -12.59 -11.88 0.36
C THR A 354 -12.89 -13.15 1.17
N GLU A 355 -13.62 -14.09 0.58
CA GLU A 355 -13.80 -15.45 1.11
C GLU A 355 -12.58 -16.35 0.96
N HIS A 356 -11.56 -15.95 0.19
CA HIS A 356 -10.37 -16.76 0.00
C HIS A 356 -9.42 -16.64 1.18
N LEU A 357 -9.02 -17.79 1.73
CA LEU A 357 -8.16 -17.89 2.89
C LEU A 357 -6.72 -17.61 2.49
N ALA A 358 -6.04 -16.71 3.21
CA ALA A 358 -4.60 -16.56 3.14
C ALA A 358 -3.99 -17.54 4.15
N LEU A 359 -3.46 -18.64 3.63
CA LEU A 359 -2.77 -19.66 4.41
C LEU A 359 -1.26 -19.46 4.31
N PHE A 360 -0.60 -19.57 5.45
CA PHE A 360 0.84 -19.50 5.58
C PHE A 360 1.41 -20.91 5.74
N ASP A 361 2.26 -21.32 4.83
CA ASP A 361 2.94 -22.61 4.88
C ASP A 361 4.23 -22.45 5.69
N ILE A 362 4.19 -22.91 6.94
CA ILE A 362 5.31 -22.77 7.89
C ILE A 362 6.57 -23.44 7.34
N ASP A 363 6.45 -24.62 6.74
CA ASP A 363 7.60 -25.41 6.29
C ASP A 363 8.09 -25.05 4.89
N GLN A 364 7.33 -24.29 4.11
CA GLN A 364 7.78 -23.77 2.82
C GLN A 364 8.34 -22.34 2.90
N GLN A 365 7.69 -21.47 3.68
CA GLN A 365 7.98 -20.04 3.68
C GLN A 365 9.04 -19.64 4.71
N LEU A 366 8.97 -20.15 5.95
CA LEU A 366 9.91 -19.75 7.01
C LEU A 366 11.34 -20.26 6.82
N PRO A 367 11.60 -21.48 6.31
CA PRO A 367 12.98 -21.90 6.03
C PRO A 367 13.67 -20.99 5.02
N ARG A 368 12.93 -20.24 4.20
CA ARG A 368 13.50 -19.29 3.24
C ARG A 368 13.59 -17.85 3.76
N MET A 369 13.43 -17.69 5.08
CA MET A 369 13.49 -16.43 5.82
C MET A 369 12.42 -15.43 5.41
N MET A 370 12.05 -14.56 6.35
CA MET A 370 10.97 -13.59 6.14
C MET A 370 11.41 -12.17 6.50
N MET A 371 10.91 -11.20 5.73
CA MET A 371 11.01 -9.78 6.05
C MET A 371 9.63 -9.12 6.00
N VAL A 372 9.31 -8.33 7.02
CA VAL A 372 8.10 -7.50 7.12
C VAL A 372 8.51 -6.03 7.19
N ALA A 373 8.06 -5.22 6.24
CA ALA A 373 8.43 -3.80 6.09
C ALA A 373 7.21 -2.88 5.92
N GLY A 374 7.35 -1.60 6.25
CA GLY A 374 6.27 -0.61 6.19
C GLY A 374 6.38 0.49 7.27
N GLU A 375 5.63 1.56 7.14
CA GLU A 375 5.69 2.70 8.07
C GLU A 375 5.03 2.42 9.44
N THR A 376 5.15 3.34 10.39
CA THR A 376 4.53 3.18 11.72
C THR A 376 3.00 3.18 11.63
N GLY A 377 2.34 2.31 12.41
CA GLY A 377 0.87 2.24 12.46
C GLY A 377 0.18 1.49 11.31
N CYS A 378 0.93 0.94 10.35
CA CYS A 378 0.34 0.17 9.24
C CYS A 378 0.03 -1.30 9.57
N GLY A 379 0.42 -1.79 10.76
CA GLY A 379 0.10 -3.14 11.23
C GLY A 379 1.20 -4.20 11.08
N LYS A 380 2.46 -3.81 10.84
CA LYS A 380 3.61 -4.75 10.73
C LYS A 380 3.68 -5.74 11.90
N THR A 381 3.74 -5.21 13.12
CA THR A 381 3.90 -6.03 14.33
C THR A 381 2.71 -6.98 14.46
N ILE A 382 1.47 -6.50 14.24
CA ILE A 382 0.27 -7.36 14.24
C ILE A 382 0.36 -8.50 13.21
N ALA A 383 0.74 -8.21 11.97
CA ALA A 383 0.91 -9.23 10.93
C ALA A 383 1.97 -10.28 11.33
N SER A 384 3.09 -9.85 11.91
CA SER A 384 4.13 -10.75 12.43
C SER A 384 3.65 -11.55 13.64
N LYS A 385 2.90 -10.93 14.56
CA LYS A 385 2.32 -11.61 15.72
C LYS A 385 1.40 -12.74 15.27
N VAL A 386 0.56 -12.51 14.27
CA VAL A 386 -0.33 -13.52 13.68
C VAL A 386 0.46 -14.74 13.20
N ILE A 387 1.59 -14.56 12.53
CA ILE A 387 2.46 -15.66 12.06
C ILE A 387 3.10 -16.40 13.25
N VAL A 388 3.55 -15.68 14.28
CA VAL A 388 4.13 -16.30 15.48
C VAL A 388 3.09 -17.06 16.30
N GLU A 389 1.87 -16.54 16.45
CA GLU A 389 0.74 -17.27 17.04
C GLU A 389 0.49 -18.60 16.32
N CYS A 390 0.59 -18.58 14.98
CA CYS A 390 0.46 -19.77 14.17
C CYS A 390 1.58 -20.78 14.46
N CYS A 391 2.83 -20.33 14.61
CA CYS A 391 3.94 -21.21 14.97
C CYS A 391 3.75 -21.85 16.34
N LEU A 392 3.32 -21.06 17.34
CA LEU A 392 3.06 -21.55 18.69
C LEU A 392 1.87 -22.52 18.77
N LEU A 393 0.84 -22.35 17.93
CA LEU A 393 -0.26 -23.31 17.79
C LEU A 393 0.20 -24.66 17.25
N HIS A 394 1.31 -24.68 16.50
CA HIS A 394 1.99 -25.88 16.01
C HIS A 394 3.15 -26.32 16.93
N GLU A 395 3.17 -25.84 18.17
CA GLU A 395 4.19 -26.15 19.19
C GLU A 395 5.63 -25.83 18.76
N ILE A 396 5.81 -24.84 17.86
CA ILE A 396 7.14 -24.38 17.44
C ILE A 396 7.63 -23.29 18.41
N PRO A 397 8.79 -23.48 19.07
CA PRO A 397 9.39 -22.46 19.94
C PRO A 397 9.71 -21.18 19.15
N CYS A 398 9.39 -20.05 19.75
CA CYS A 398 9.62 -18.73 19.15
C CYS A 398 10.46 -17.86 20.09
N VAL A 399 11.50 -17.25 19.54
CA VAL A 399 12.36 -16.28 20.23
C VAL A 399 12.13 -14.90 19.61
N VAL A 400 11.93 -13.87 20.41
CA VAL A 400 11.73 -12.49 19.95
C VAL A 400 12.73 -11.57 20.61
N ILE A 401 13.45 -10.80 19.82
CA ILE A 401 14.29 -9.68 20.26
C ILE A 401 13.44 -8.41 20.12
N ASP A 402 13.02 -7.83 21.25
CA ASP A 402 11.97 -6.80 21.30
C ASP A 402 12.43 -5.49 21.98
N PRO A 403 12.62 -4.40 21.23
CA PRO A 403 12.87 -3.07 21.78
C PRO A 403 11.60 -2.30 22.18
N THR A 404 10.41 -2.82 21.89
CA THR A 404 9.11 -2.15 22.07
C THR A 404 8.33 -2.65 23.29
N SER A 405 8.67 -3.84 23.78
CA SER A 405 7.92 -4.60 24.80
C SER A 405 6.50 -5.02 24.38
N GLN A 406 6.11 -4.80 23.12
CA GLN A 406 4.77 -5.16 22.64
C GLN A 406 4.55 -6.67 22.58
N TRP A 407 5.61 -7.47 22.49
CA TRP A 407 5.51 -8.93 22.40
C TRP A 407 5.18 -9.60 23.73
N THR A 408 5.34 -8.88 24.85
CA THR A 408 4.91 -9.35 26.17
C THR A 408 3.42 -9.66 26.24
N GLY A 409 2.60 -9.00 25.41
CA GLY A 409 1.15 -9.22 25.31
C GLY A 409 0.73 -10.65 24.93
N PHE A 410 1.64 -11.47 24.38
CA PHE A 410 1.38 -12.88 24.08
C PHE A 410 0.96 -13.70 25.30
N GLY A 411 1.39 -13.32 26.50
CA GLY A 411 0.99 -13.98 27.74
C GLY A 411 -0.51 -13.83 28.06
N LYS A 412 -1.23 -12.93 27.39
CA LYS A 412 -2.64 -12.64 27.63
C LYS A 412 -3.49 -12.89 26.40
N LYS A 413 -4.72 -13.34 26.62
CA LYS A 413 -5.75 -13.39 25.58
C LYS A 413 -6.11 -11.98 25.09
N CYS A 414 -6.54 -11.86 23.84
CA CYS A 414 -7.03 -10.61 23.30
C CYS A 414 -8.33 -10.18 24.01
N GLU A 415 -8.32 -8.99 24.60
CA GLU A 415 -9.51 -8.36 25.20
C GLU A 415 -9.78 -6.97 24.60
N ASP A 416 -8.96 -6.55 23.63
CA ASP A 416 -9.06 -5.24 23.00
C ASP A 416 -10.32 -5.18 22.11
N PRO A 417 -11.27 -4.25 22.37
CA PRO A 417 -12.51 -4.17 21.61
C PRO A 417 -12.30 -3.90 20.12
N SER A 418 -11.25 -3.15 19.76
CA SER A 418 -10.97 -2.82 18.35
C SER A 418 -10.55 -4.07 17.57
N MET A 419 -9.76 -4.95 18.18
CA MET A 419 -9.38 -6.25 17.62
C MET A 419 -10.55 -7.23 17.59
N LEU A 420 -11.29 -7.36 18.70
CA LEU A 420 -12.41 -8.30 18.80
C LEU A 420 -13.53 -7.98 17.81
N ASN A 421 -13.80 -6.70 17.54
CA ASN A 421 -14.78 -6.29 16.52
C ASN A 421 -14.39 -6.74 15.10
N LEU A 422 -13.10 -6.94 14.83
CA LEU A 422 -12.63 -7.45 13.54
C LEU A 422 -12.80 -8.96 13.40
N TYR A 423 -12.89 -9.74 14.48
CA TYR A 423 -12.95 -11.21 14.43
C TYR A 423 -14.04 -11.70 13.48
N LYS A 424 -15.22 -11.09 13.55
CA LYS A 424 -16.37 -11.44 12.69
C LYS A 424 -16.04 -11.31 11.20
N LYS A 425 -15.24 -10.33 10.79
CA LYS A 425 -14.83 -10.13 9.39
C LYS A 425 -13.91 -11.25 8.87
N PHE A 426 -13.25 -11.96 9.78
CA PHE A 426 -12.34 -13.07 9.47
C PHE A 426 -12.94 -14.45 9.79
N GLY A 427 -14.24 -14.53 10.09
CA GLY A 427 -14.89 -15.78 10.50
C GLY A 427 -14.40 -16.33 11.85
N MET A 428 -13.75 -15.49 12.65
CA MET A 428 -13.24 -15.86 13.98
C MET A 428 -14.31 -15.63 15.04
N LYS A 429 -14.27 -16.45 16.10
CA LYS A 429 -15.13 -16.28 17.27
C LYS A 429 -14.33 -15.72 18.43
N THR A 430 -15.00 -14.96 19.30
CA THR A 430 -14.38 -14.32 20.48
C THR A 430 -13.71 -15.33 21.41
N GLU A 431 -14.21 -16.57 21.44
CA GLU A 431 -13.66 -17.67 22.24
C GLU A 431 -12.29 -18.16 21.73
N TYR A 432 -11.89 -17.80 20.51
CA TYR A 432 -10.57 -18.14 19.98
C TYR A 432 -9.46 -17.30 20.62
N ALA A 433 -9.78 -16.15 21.21
CA ALA A 433 -8.83 -15.31 21.90
C ALA A 433 -8.14 -16.10 23.03
N ARG A 434 -6.81 -16.15 23.02
CA ARG A 434 -6.01 -16.95 23.96
C ARG A 434 -4.63 -16.33 24.16
N GLY A 435 -4.05 -16.56 25.34
CA GLY A 435 -2.64 -16.34 25.59
C GLY A 435 -1.80 -17.56 25.21
N PHE A 436 -0.50 -17.37 25.12
CA PHE A 436 0.51 -18.41 24.97
C PHE A 436 1.50 -18.33 26.13
N GLN A 437 2.11 -19.48 26.46
CA GLN A 437 3.21 -19.49 27.43
C GLN A 437 4.29 -18.53 26.93
N THR A 438 4.58 -17.51 27.73
CA THR A 438 5.47 -16.42 27.35
C THR A 438 6.42 -16.15 28.49
N GLN A 439 7.70 -16.06 28.17
CA GLN A 439 8.76 -15.83 29.14
C GLN A 439 9.63 -14.66 28.69
N CYS A 440 9.87 -13.72 29.60
CA CYS A 440 10.65 -12.53 29.32
C CYS A 440 12.06 -12.62 29.90
N PHE A 441 13.02 -12.08 29.17
CA PHE A 441 14.45 -12.05 29.48
C PHE A 441 14.97 -10.61 29.35
N THR A 442 15.96 -10.26 30.17
CA THR A 442 16.75 -9.02 30.07
C THR A 442 18.24 -9.33 30.18
N SER A 443 19.10 -8.35 29.95
CA SER A 443 20.56 -8.52 30.05
C SER A 443 21.07 -9.04 31.41
N LYS A 444 20.23 -9.02 32.45
CA LYS A 444 20.55 -9.54 33.79
C LYS A 444 20.16 -10.99 34.02
N ASP A 445 19.35 -11.57 33.13
CA ASP A 445 18.83 -12.92 33.28
C ASP A 445 19.70 -13.89 32.46
N SER A 446 20.06 -15.04 33.04
CA SER A 446 20.67 -16.14 32.30
C SER A 446 19.60 -16.92 31.55
N PHE A 447 19.94 -17.49 30.40
CA PHE A 447 19.09 -18.42 29.68
C PHE A 447 19.93 -19.64 29.26
N SER A 448 19.26 -20.73 28.90
CA SER A 448 19.89 -21.87 28.25
C SER A 448 19.17 -22.17 26.94
N ILE A 449 19.88 -22.75 25.99
CA ILE A 449 19.26 -23.17 24.73
C ILE A 449 18.10 -24.16 24.93
N ASP A 450 18.19 -25.07 25.91
CA ASP A 450 17.12 -26.03 26.21
C ASP A 450 15.84 -25.31 26.64
N GLU A 451 15.97 -24.26 27.46
CA GLU A 451 14.85 -23.42 27.86
C GLU A 451 14.22 -22.70 26.67
N LEU A 452 15.02 -22.29 25.68
CA LEU A 452 14.53 -21.62 24.47
C LEU A 452 13.83 -22.58 23.49
N LEU A 453 14.11 -23.89 23.57
CA LEU A 453 13.54 -24.91 22.68
C LEU A 453 12.16 -25.42 23.16
N GLU A 454 11.76 -25.11 24.40
CA GLU A 454 10.41 -25.39 24.89
C GLU A 454 9.34 -24.69 24.02
N PRO A 455 8.17 -25.29 23.77
CA PRO A 455 7.12 -24.78 22.89
C PRO A 455 6.40 -23.54 23.48
N LYS A 456 7.14 -22.44 23.62
CA LYS A 456 6.72 -21.17 24.22
C LYS A 456 7.31 -19.99 23.45
N LEU A 457 6.89 -18.79 23.84
CA LEU A 457 7.49 -17.54 23.37
C LEU A 457 8.53 -17.03 24.36
N SER A 458 9.77 -16.90 23.92
CA SER A 458 10.87 -16.29 24.68
C SER A 458 11.13 -14.87 24.19
N VAL A 459 10.85 -13.86 25.01
CA VAL A 459 10.95 -12.44 24.65
C VAL A 459 12.14 -11.79 25.34
N PHE A 460 13.16 -11.45 24.57
CA PHE A 460 14.34 -10.70 25.00
C PHE A 460 14.08 -9.20 24.89
N LEU A 461 13.90 -8.56 26.05
CA LEU A 461 13.61 -7.14 26.16
C LEU A 461 14.92 -6.35 26.08
N ILE A 462 15.07 -5.58 25.00
CA ILE A 462 16.24 -4.72 24.75
C ILE A 462 15.89 -3.23 24.81
N LYS A 463 14.69 -2.92 25.32
CA LYS A 463 14.22 -1.55 25.53
C LYS A 463 15.16 -0.82 26.49
N SER A 464 15.53 0.41 26.13
CA SER A 464 16.40 1.31 26.92
C SER A 464 17.86 0.86 27.07
N MET A 465 18.34 -0.10 26.27
CA MET A 465 19.76 -0.42 26.18
C MET A 465 20.50 0.60 25.31
N GLU A 466 21.73 0.93 25.70
CA GLU A 466 22.65 1.69 24.85
C GLU A 466 23.07 0.85 23.63
N LEU A 467 23.41 1.49 22.51
CA LEU A 467 23.67 0.81 21.22
C LEU A 467 24.70 -0.33 21.33
N LYS A 468 25.76 -0.12 22.13
CA LYS A 468 26.81 -1.12 22.32
C LYS A 468 26.35 -2.31 23.16
N GLU A 469 25.62 -2.06 24.26
CA GLU A 469 25.05 -3.12 25.09
C GLU A 469 24.04 -3.94 24.28
N MET A 470 23.19 -3.27 23.51
CA MET A 470 22.21 -3.91 22.63
C MET A 470 22.89 -4.80 21.58
N ASP A 471 23.93 -4.30 20.89
CA ASP A 471 24.66 -5.07 19.88
C ASP A 471 25.34 -6.31 20.49
N GLU A 472 25.98 -6.17 21.65
CA GLU A 472 26.64 -7.29 22.34
C GLU A 472 25.64 -8.33 22.85
N TYR A 473 24.54 -7.89 23.46
CA TYR A 473 23.53 -8.78 24.01
C TYR A 473 22.76 -9.54 22.92
N VAL A 474 22.39 -8.87 21.82
CA VAL A 474 21.74 -9.53 20.68
C VAL A 474 22.72 -10.51 20.00
N TYR A 475 23.99 -10.13 19.85
CA TYR A 475 25.02 -11.04 19.33
C TYR A 475 25.12 -12.30 20.20
N GLN A 476 25.15 -12.16 21.53
CA GLN A 476 25.20 -13.30 22.45
C GLN A 476 24.01 -14.25 22.24
N ILE A 477 22.78 -13.73 22.23
CA ILE A 477 21.55 -14.54 22.04
C ILE A 477 21.60 -15.30 20.71
N VAL A 478 21.90 -14.60 19.62
CA VAL A 478 21.90 -15.21 18.28
C VAL A 478 23.06 -16.20 18.14
N SER A 479 24.21 -15.94 18.76
CA SER A 479 25.37 -16.85 18.75
C SER A 479 25.07 -18.19 19.42
N GLU A 480 24.38 -18.18 20.57
CA GLU A 480 24.01 -19.42 21.27
C GLU A 480 23.03 -20.26 20.45
N ILE A 481 22.02 -19.62 19.84
CA ILE A 481 21.09 -20.28 18.92
C ILE A 481 21.84 -20.86 17.71
N TYR A 482 22.73 -20.07 17.10
CA TYR A 482 23.49 -20.51 15.94
C TYR A 482 24.39 -21.70 16.24
N GLU A 483 25.11 -21.67 17.37
CA GLU A 483 26.00 -22.74 17.80
C GLU A 483 25.25 -24.06 18.05
N TYR A 484 24.04 -23.99 18.59
CA TYR A 484 23.21 -25.18 18.75
C TYR A 484 22.76 -25.73 17.41
N PHE A 485 22.15 -24.89 16.57
CA PHE A 485 21.52 -25.33 15.30
C PHE A 485 22.53 -25.76 14.25
N SER A 486 23.70 -25.13 14.16
CA SER A 486 24.77 -25.49 13.21
C SER A 486 25.35 -26.89 13.45
N ARG A 487 25.17 -27.45 14.65
CA ARG A 487 25.58 -28.82 15.02
C ARG A 487 24.46 -29.84 14.79
N GLN A 488 23.25 -29.40 14.44
CA GLN A 488 22.12 -30.29 14.18
C GLN A 488 22.14 -30.84 12.76
N ARG A 489 21.42 -31.94 12.53
CA ARG A 489 21.15 -32.42 11.17
C ARG A 489 20.29 -31.42 10.41
N GLU A 490 20.59 -31.26 9.13
CA GLU A 490 19.77 -30.47 8.22
C GLU A 490 18.29 -30.94 8.27
N SER A 491 17.38 -29.98 8.19
CA SER A 491 15.94 -30.20 8.31
C SER A 491 15.21 -29.18 7.45
N THR A 492 14.29 -29.67 6.64
CA THR A 492 13.32 -28.84 5.91
C THR A 492 12.17 -28.39 6.79
N SER A 493 11.90 -29.11 7.89
CA SER A 493 10.90 -28.69 8.88
C SER A 493 11.43 -27.60 9.80
N VAL A 494 10.59 -26.61 10.10
CA VAL A 494 10.89 -25.55 11.07
C VAL A 494 10.84 -26.09 12.49
N LYS A 495 11.93 -25.90 13.22
CA LYS A 495 12.12 -26.30 14.62
C LYS A 495 12.13 -25.11 15.56
N MET A 496 12.50 -23.92 15.10
CA MET A 496 12.47 -22.67 15.88
C MET A 496 12.31 -21.47 14.96
N VAL A 497 11.64 -20.44 15.45
CA VAL A 497 11.55 -19.12 14.79
C VAL A 497 12.19 -18.05 15.67
N VAL A 498 13.08 -17.25 15.09
CA VAL A 498 13.71 -16.10 15.74
C VAL A 498 13.22 -14.83 15.06
N VAL A 499 12.66 -13.90 15.83
CA VAL A 499 12.09 -12.64 15.36
C VAL A 499 12.91 -11.48 15.87
N THR A 500 13.24 -10.54 14.98
CA THR A 500 13.90 -9.28 15.32
C THR A 500 12.95 -8.12 15.05
N GLU A 501 12.34 -7.58 16.12
CA GLU A 501 11.47 -6.40 16.04
C GLU A 501 12.33 -5.13 15.90
N GLU A 502 11.88 -4.19 15.07
CA GLU A 502 12.62 -2.97 14.72
C GLU A 502 14.11 -3.24 14.39
N ALA A 503 14.37 -4.22 13.53
CA ALA A 503 15.70 -4.69 13.17
C ALA A 503 16.65 -3.58 12.65
N HIS A 504 16.11 -2.45 12.16
CA HIS A 504 16.87 -1.25 11.80
C HIS A 504 17.67 -0.66 12.98
N LYS A 505 17.26 -0.88 14.23
CA LYS A 505 18.00 -0.45 15.43
C LYS A 505 19.36 -1.14 15.56
N LEU A 506 19.50 -2.35 15.03
CA LEU A 506 20.76 -3.08 14.97
C LEU A 506 21.63 -2.68 13.77
N ALA A 507 21.12 -1.80 12.91
CA ALA A 507 21.81 -1.29 11.72
C ALA A 507 22.04 0.24 11.78
N PRO A 508 22.73 0.75 12.84
CA PRO A 508 23.04 2.18 12.95
C PRO A 508 23.83 2.71 11.73
N ARG A 509 23.78 4.03 11.50
CA ARG A 509 24.42 4.67 10.33
C ARG A 509 25.79 5.27 10.64
N GLU A 510 26.12 5.46 11.90
CA GLU A 510 27.37 6.04 12.31
C GLU A 510 28.54 5.09 11.99
N LYS A 511 29.63 5.65 11.43
CA LYS A 511 30.78 4.88 10.95
C LYS A 511 31.46 4.03 12.04
N ASP A 512 31.42 4.51 13.28
CA ASP A 512 32.04 3.87 14.44
C ASP A 512 31.02 3.11 15.32
N ALA A 513 29.77 2.95 14.83
CA ALA A 513 28.76 2.21 15.56
C ALA A 513 29.06 0.70 15.58
N PRO A 514 28.65 0.00 16.65
CA PRO A 514 28.78 -1.45 16.72
C PRO A 514 27.79 -2.11 15.73
N HIS A 515 28.27 -3.16 15.05
CA HIS A 515 27.53 -3.88 14.01
C HIS A 515 27.67 -5.40 14.13
N LYS A 516 28.10 -5.92 15.28
CA LYS A 516 28.36 -7.37 15.43
C LYS A 516 27.06 -8.16 15.28
N ALA A 517 25.98 -7.73 15.93
CA ALA A 517 24.69 -8.40 15.90
C ALA A 517 24.13 -8.48 14.48
N ILE A 518 24.05 -7.36 13.76
CA ILE A 518 23.47 -7.34 12.41
C ILE A 518 24.30 -8.15 11.40
N ASN A 519 25.63 -8.09 11.51
CA ASN A 519 26.51 -8.89 10.66
C ASN A 519 26.34 -10.38 10.92
N PHE A 520 26.24 -10.77 12.20
CA PHE A 520 26.04 -12.17 12.57
C PHE A 520 24.64 -12.69 12.23
N LEU A 521 23.59 -11.87 12.38
CA LEU A 521 22.25 -12.16 11.88
C LEU A 521 22.26 -12.39 10.34
N GLY A 522 23.09 -11.65 9.61
CA GLY A 522 23.32 -11.87 8.18
C GLY A 522 23.93 -13.24 7.87
N VAL A 523 24.88 -13.71 8.67
CA VAL A 523 25.43 -15.08 8.59
C VAL A 523 24.32 -16.10 8.88
N CYS A 524 23.61 -15.92 9.99
CA CYS A 524 22.52 -16.80 10.40
C CYS A 524 21.42 -16.92 9.33
N THR A 525 21.09 -15.82 8.64
CA THR A 525 20.10 -15.80 7.55
C THR A 525 20.50 -16.74 6.40
N ARG A 526 21.79 -16.88 6.12
CA ARG A 526 22.29 -17.76 5.04
C ARG A 526 22.37 -19.22 5.47
N GLU A 527 22.68 -19.46 6.74
CA GLU A 527 23.06 -20.78 7.23
C GLU A 527 21.93 -21.51 7.97
N LEU A 528 21.23 -20.85 8.89
CA LEU A 528 20.24 -21.48 9.77
C LEU A 528 19.03 -22.04 9.04
N ARG A 529 18.74 -21.54 7.84
CA ARG A 529 17.70 -22.09 6.95
C ARG A 529 17.85 -23.59 6.69
N LYS A 530 19.08 -24.11 6.71
CA LYS A 530 19.37 -25.53 6.47
C LYS A 530 19.02 -26.41 7.66
N TYR A 531 19.02 -25.84 8.86
CA TYR A 531 18.93 -26.58 10.12
C TYR A 531 17.54 -26.50 10.78
N GLY A 532 16.57 -25.87 10.11
CA GLY A 532 15.22 -25.67 10.64
C GLY A 532 15.10 -24.52 11.63
N CYS A 533 16.05 -23.56 11.67
CA CYS A 533 15.91 -22.33 12.44
C CYS A 533 15.69 -21.15 11.49
N SER A 534 14.54 -20.50 11.63
CA SER A 534 14.04 -19.49 10.70
C SER A 534 14.07 -18.09 11.32
N LEU A 535 14.41 -17.09 10.51
CA LEU A 535 14.50 -15.69 10.94
C LEU A 535 13.38 -14.85 10.31
N ILE A 536 12.75 -14.01 11.14
CA ILE A 536 11.77 -13.00 10.73
C ILE A 536 12.31 -11.62 11.11
N PHE A 537 12.52 -10.76 10.12
CA PHE A 537 12.98 -9.39 10.32
C PHE A 537 11.83 -8.40 10.15
N ILE A 538 11.59 -7.58 11.17
CA ILE A 538 10.54 -6.55 11.14
C ILE A 538 11.22 -5.19 11.13
N THR A 539 11.00 -4.40 10.08
CA THR A 539 11.66 -3.10 9.91
C THR A 539 10.71 -2.03 9.38
N GLN A 540 11.09 -0.77 9.50
CA GLN A 540 10.30 0.33 8.93
C GLN A 540 10.57 0.46 7.43
N MET A 541 11.85 0.60 7.05
CA MET A 541 12.28 0.70 5.66
C MET A 541 13.22 -0.44 5.30
N VAL A 542 13.10 -0.99 4.09
CA VAL A 542 14.03 -2.03 3.61
C VAL A 542 15.44 -1.46 3.41
N LYS A 543 15.55 -0.15 3.12
CA LYS A 543 16.84 0.56 2.98
C LYS A 543 17.63 0.62 4.30
N ASP A 544 16.99 0.45 5.45
CA ASP A 544 17.68 0.46 6.75
C ASP A 544 18.77 -0.62 6.81
N PHE A 545 18.58 -1.72 6.09
CA PHE A 545 19.65 -2.64 5.74
C PHE A 545 20.47 -2.09 4.56
N ALA A 546 21.28 -1.08 4.87
CA ALA A 546 22.02 -0.31 3.88
C ALA A 546 23.13 -1.13 3.20
N ALA A 547 23.53 -0.70 2.00
CA ALA A 547 24.53 -1.40 1.19
C ALA A 547 25.93 -1.45 1.82
N TYR A 548 26.25 -0.56 2.75
CA TYR A 548 27.54 -0.57 3.46
C TYR A 548 27.58 -1.58 4.62
N LEU A 549 26.45 -2.19 4.99
CA LEU A 549 26.38 -3.21 6.04
C LEU A 549 26.31 -4.61 5.42
N PRO A 550 27.39 -5.42 5.49
CA PRO A 550 27.41 -6.77 4.93
C PRO A 550 26.28 -7.66 5.44
N GLY A 551 25.97 -7.57 6.75
CA GLY A 551 24.84 -8.26 7.36
C GLY A 551 23.48 -7.84 6.80
N GLY A 552 23.27 -6.53 6.66
CA GLY A 552 22.04 -6.00 6.09
C GLY A 552 21.82 -6.44 4.63
N LEU A 553 22.87 -6.43 3.81
CA LEU A 553 22.84 -6.97 2.46
C LEU A 553 22.50 -8.47 2.44
N ALA A 554 23.09 -9.25 3.35
CA ALA A 554 22.78 -10.67 3.49
C ALA A 554 21.30 -10.89 3.80
N ILE A 555 20.74 -10.14 4.76
CA ILE A 555 19.32 -10.23 5.14
C ILE A 555 18.41 -9.90 3.95
N ARG A 556 18.65 -8.77 3.27
CA ARG A 556 17.85 -8.36 2.11
C ARG A 556 17.90 -9.35 0.95
N GLY A 557 19.06 -9.94 0.70
CA GLY A 557 19.26 -10.88 -0.41
C GLY A 557 18.77 -12.30 -0.14
N ASN A 558 18.65 -12.70 1.14
CA ASN A 558 18.34 -14.07 1.53
C ASN A 558 16.97 -14.23 2.23
N THR A 559 16.14 -13.20 2.21
CA THR A 559 14.73 -13.25 2.64
C THR A 559 13.83 -13.47 1.42
N ALA A 560 13.33 -14.69 1.26
CA ALA A 560 12.46 -15.04 0.13
C ALA A 560 11.03 -14.58 0.35
N THR A 561 10.50 -14.70 1.57
CA THR A 561 9.15 -14.24 1.89
C THR A 561 9.19 -12.77 2.29
N LYS A 562 8.49 -11.91 1.56
CA LYS A 562 8.43 -10.47 1.85
C LYS A 562 7.00 -10.01 2.04
N ILE A 563 6.75 -9.33 3.15
CA ILE A 563 5.48 -8.70 3.45
C ILE A 563 5.71 -7.20 3.48
N GLN A 564 5.17 -6.49 2.51
CA GLN A 564 5.24 -5.04 2.41
C GLN A 564 3.88 -4.44 2.80
N MET A 565 3.84 -3.86 3.99
CA MET A 565 2.72 -3.05 4.47
C MET A 565 2.79 -1.64 3.87
N ARG A 566 1.79 -0.79 4.18
CA ARG A 566 1.75 0.62 3.73
C ARG A 566 3.09 1.32 3.97
N THR A 567 3.57 2.04 2.96
CA THR A 567 4.73 2.93 3.04
C THR A 567 4.60 4.04 2.00
N GLY A 568 4.94 5.28 2.40
CA GLY A 568 5.15 6.40 1.47
C GLY A 568 6.60 6.55 0.98
N TYR A 569 7.52 5.68 1.42
CA TYR A 569 8.95 5.85 1.14
C TYR A 569 9.31 5.55 -0.32
N GLU A 570 9.80 6.55 -1.06
CA GLU A 570 10.13 6.43 -2.49
C GLU A 570 11.09 5.29 -2.81
N GLY A 571 12.07 5.01 -1.95
CA GLY A 571 13.02 3.92 -2.18
C GLY A 571 12.35 2.53 -2.16
N ASP A 572 11.39 2.32 -1.27
CA ASP A 572 10.62 1.08 -1.20
C ASP A 572 9.63 0.99 -2.37
N LEU A 573 8.99 2.11 -2.72
CA LEU A 573 8.10 2.21 -3.88
C LEU A 573 8.83 1.94 -5.20
N ASN A 574 10.03 2.47 -5.38
CA ASN A 574 10.86 2.22 -6.56
C ASN A 574 11.31 0.76 -6.62
N ARG A 575 11.67 0.14 -5.48
CA ARG A 575 11.95 -1.31 -5.41
C ARG A 575 10.75 -2.12 -5.86
N ILE A 576 9.55 -1.81 -5.35
CA ILE A 576 8.30 -2.48 -5.70
C ILE A 576 7.97 -2.31 -7.19
N MET A 577 8.13 -1.09 -7.72
CA MET A 577 7.95 -0.82 -9.15
C MET A 577 8.88 -1.69 -10.01
N THR A 578 10.16 -1.77 -9.65
CA THR A 578 11.16 -2.54 -10.39
C THR A 578 10.96 -4.05 -10.24
N SER A 579 10.59 -4.53 -9.05
CA SER A 579 10.43 -5.97 -8.77
C SER A 579 9.08 -6.53 -9.22
N TYR A 580 8.00 -5.78 -9.05
CA TYR A 580 6.63 -6.29 -9.19
C TYR A 580 5.78 -5.48 -10.20
N GLY A 581 6.15 -4.23 -10.50
CA GLY A 581 5.49 -3.39 -11.50
C GLY A 581 4.80 -2.15 -10.92
N SER A 582 4.53 -1.18 -11.80
CA SER A 582 3.93 0.12 -11.41
C SER A 582 2.50 0.01 -10.86
N GLU A 583 1.78 -1.06 -11.17
CA GLU A 583 0.45 -1.33 -10.63
C GLU A 583 0.47 -1.56 -9.11
N TYR A 584 1.43 -2.35 -8.62
CA TYR A 584 1.63 -2.57 -7.18
C TYR A 584 2.11 -1.30 -6.49
N GLN A 585 3.07 -0.59 -7.08
CA GLN A 585 3.63 0.64 -6.52
C GLN A 585 2.54 1.67 -6.21
N LYS A 586 1.57 1.86 -7.11
CA LYS A 586 0.47 2.84 -6.94
C LYS A 586 -0.52 2.47 -5.83
N LEU A 587 -0.57 1.19 -5.45
CA LEU A 587 -1.47 0.66 -4.44
C LEU A 587 -0.87 0.68 -3.03
N ILE A 588 0.44 0.53 -2.89
CA ILE A 588 1.13 0.42 -1.60
C ILE A 588 0.86 1.62 -0.66
N PRO A 589 0.93 2.90 -1.12
CA PRO A 589 0.60 4.04 -0.26
C PRO A 589 -0.88 4.09 0.18
N LYS A 590 -1.76 3.38 -0.54
CA LYS A 590 -3.21 3.36 -0.30
C LYS A 590 -3.65 2.23 0.63
N LEU A 591 -2.72 1.39 1.08
CA LEU A 591 -3.06 0.22 1.91
C LEU A 591 -3.68 0.63 3.25
N PRO A 592 -4.84 0.07 3.63
CA PRO A 592 -5.35 0.19 4.99
C PRO A 592 -4.40 -0.45 6.01
N SER A 593 -4.55 -0.08 7.28
CA SER A 593 -3.83 -0.77 8.35
C SER A 593 -4.24 -2.24 8.41
N GLY A 594 -3.28 -3.15 8.60
CA GLY A 594 -3.51 -4.60 8.59
C GLY A 594 -3.57 -5.22 7.19
N VAL A 595 -3.36 -4.46 6.11
CA VAL A 595 -3.24 -5.00 4.75
C VAL A 595 -1.78 -4.92 4.28
N GLY A 596 -1.26 -6.01 3.73
CA GLY A 596 0.10 -6.08 3.21
C GLY A 596 0.18 -6.81 1.88
N LEU A 597 1.12 -6.39 1.03
CA LEU A 597 1.53 -7.11 -0.18
C LEU A 597 2.46 -8.25 0.24
N VAL A 598 2.03 -9.48 0.00
CA VAL A 598 2.81 -10.70 0.24
C VAL A 598 3.45 -11.14 -1.06
N GLU A 599 4.77 -11.33 -1.03
CA GLU A 599 5.54 -11.91 -2.11
C GLU A 599 6.27 -13.17 -1.63
N PHE A 600 6.07 -14.24 -2.38
CA PHE A 600 6.83 -15.48 -2.29
C PHE A 600 6.87 -16.10 -3.69
N SER A 601 8.07 -16.22 -4.26
CA SER A 601 8.28 -16.57 -5.68
C SER A 601 7.55 -17.84 -6.14
N ASP A 602 7.42 -18.84 -5.26
CA ASP A 602 6.77 -20.12 -5.61
C ASP A 602 5.25 -19.97 -5.81
N TYR A 603 4.66 -18.90 -5.28
CA TYR A 603 3.21 -18.64 -5.35
C TYR A 603 2.82 -17.74 -6.54
N GLY A 604 3.76 -17.46 -7.44
CA GLY A 604 3.52 -16.67 -8.64
C GLY A 604 3.53 -15.17 -8.34
N LYS A 605 2.47 -14.46 -8.73
CA LYS A 605 2.41 -13.01 -8.59
C LYS A 605 2.23 -12.60 -7.12
N PRO A 606 2.86 -11.49 -6.69
CA PRO A 606 2.57 -10.90 -5.38
C PRO A 606 1.09 -10.58 -5.25
N TYR A 607 0.55 -10.72 -4.04
CA TYR A 607 -0.87 -10.53 -3.77
C TYR A 607 -1.10 -9.88 -2.42
N PHE A 608 -2.26 -9.25 -2.25
CA PHE A 608 -2.59 -8.52 -1.04
C PHE A 608 -3.31 -9.44 -0.04
N VAL A 609 -2.92 -9.35 1.22
CA VAL A 609 -3.53 -10.07 2.33
C VAL A 609 -4.05 -9.07 3.35
N CYS A 610 -5.31 -9.21 3.72
CA CYS A 610 -5.86 -8.64 4.93
C CYS A 610 -5.49 -9.58 6.08
N PHE A 611 -4.53 -9.19 6.92
CA PHE A 611 -4.13 -10.00 8.07
C PHE A 611 -5.24 -10.02 9.12
N ARG A 612 -5.48 -11.20 9.70
CA ARG A 612 -6.47 -11.35 10.77
C ARG A 612 -6.03 -10.58 12.03
N PRO A 613 -6.97 -10.19 12.92
CA PRO A 613 -6.60 -9.71 14.25
C PRO A 613 -5.91 -10.82 15.09
N THR A 614 -5.12 -10.41 16.08
CA THR A 614 -4.37 -11.33 16.98
C THR A 614 -5.30 -12.09 17.92
N LEU A 615 -4.93 -13.32 18.27
CA LEU A 615 -5.54 -14.10 19.36
C LEU A 615 -5.10 -13.57 20.73
N THR A 616 -3.90 -12.98 20.77
CA THR A 616 -3.24 -12.43 21.95
C THR A 616 -3.50 -10.94 22.13
N HIS A 617 -3.17 -10.42 23.31
CA HIS A 617 -3.26 -9.00 23.59
C HIS A 617 -2.30 -8.20 22.69
N PRO A 618 -2.77 -7.16 21.96
CA PRO A 618 -1.96 -6.47 20.97
C PRO A 618 -0.89 -5.56 21.58
N PHE A 619 -1.08 -5.10 22.81
CA PHE A 619 -0.18 -4.18 23.52
C PHE A 619 0.68 -4.87 24.57
N SER A 620 1.70 -4.15 25.06
CA SER A 620 2.55 -4.58 26.16
C SER A 620 1.77 -4.83 27.44
N VAL A 621 2.25 -5.76 28.24
CA VAL A 621 1.77 -6.03 29.61
C VAL A 621 2.29 -4.94 30.55
N ASP A 622 1.58 -4.69 31.66
CA ASP A 622 1.99 -3.70 32.66
C ASP A 622 3.35 -4.03 33.30
N GLU A 623 4.13 -3.00 33.66
CA GLU A 623 5.46 -3.20 34.25
C GLU A 623 5.43 -3.95 35.58
N ASN A 624 4.39 -3.80 36.39
CA ASN A 624 4.27 -4.51 37.66
C ASN A 624 4.01 -6.00 37.45
N GLU A 625 3.17 -6.32 36.47
CA GLU A 625 2.89 -7.71 36.08
C GLU A 625 4.16 -8.37 35.48
N LEU A 626 4.92 -7.63 34.67
CA LEU A 626 6.22 -8.07 34.17
C LEU A 626 7.22 -8.35 35.31
N LYS A 627 7.30 -7.47 36.31
CA LYS A 627 8.15 -7.68 37.50
C LYS A 627 7.71 -8.91 38.29
N ASN A 628 6.41 -9.09 38.50
CA ASN A 628 5.87 -10.23 39.24
C ASN A 628 6.17 -11.56 38.53
N ALA A 629 5.93 -11.64 37.22
CA ALA A 629 6.25 -12.81 36.42
C ALA A 629 7.76 -13.16 36.45
N ARG A 630 8.62 -12.15 36.47
CA ARG A 630 10.08 -12.33 36.57
C ARG A 630 10.53 -12.75 37.96
N ASN A 631 9.90 -12.26 39.02
CA ASN A 631 10.20 -12.71 40.38
C ASN A 631 9.81 -14.18 40.56
N SER A 632 8.61 -14.57 40.11
CA SER A 632 8.20 -15.98 40.11
C SER A 632 9.14 -16.87 39.31
N ARG A 633 9.70 -16.39 38.19
CA ARG A 633 10.75 -17.10 37.45
C ARG A 633 12.03 -17.24 38.27
N LYS A 634 12.52 -16.19 38.93
CA LYS A 634 13.73 -16.30 39.78
C LYS A 634 13.51 -17.29 40.90
N ASP A 635 12.31 -17.35 41.46
CA ASP A 635 11.93 -18.34 42.46
C ASP A 635 11.95 -19.74 41.84
N LEU A 636 11.34 -19.93 40.66
CA LEU A 636 11.34 -21.21 39.92
C LEU A 636 12.72 -21.63 39.37
N GLU A 637 13.59 -20.70 39.00
CA GLU A 637 14.98 -20.98 38.62
C GLU A 637 15.83 -21.31 39.83
N THR A 638 15.55 -20.69 40.98
CA THR A 638 16.19 -21.02 42.25
C THR A 638 15.78 -22.43 42.66
N ILE A 639 14.47 -22.74 42.59
CA ILE A 639 13.91 -24.08 42.77
C ILE A 639 14.46 -25.04 41.73
N GLY A 640 14.53 -24.66 40.45
CA GLY A 640 15.04 -25.49 39.36
C GLY A 640 16.55 -25.71 39.42
N LYS A 641 17.33 -24.77 39.98
CA LYS A 641 18.74 -24.96 40.31
C LYS A 641 18.91 -25.84 41.56
N LEU A 642 17.99 -25.76 42.52
CA LEU A 642 17.90 -26.70 43.66
C LEU A 642 17.52 -28.12 43.20
N LEU A 643 16.61 -28.25 42.24
CA LEU A 643 16.19 -29.52 41.63
C LEU A 643 17.21 -30.06 40.61
N ASN A 644 17.90 -29.20 39.84
CA ASN A 644 19.02 -29.63 38.98
C ASN A 644 20.30 -29.96 39.78
N LEU A 645 20.36 -29.57 41.05
CA LEU A 645 21.29 -30.16 42.01
C LEU A 645 20.87 -31.60 42.38
N GLU A 646 19.58 -31.99 42.29
CA GLU A 646 19.14 -33.39 42.47
C GLU A 646 19.65 -34.29 41.34
N ASN A 647 19.70 -33.82 40.09
CA ASN A 647 20.26 -34.58 38.96
C ASN A 647 21.80 -34.69 38.96
N ARG A 648 22.50 -34.00 39.86
CA ARG A 648 23.96 -34.16 40.08
C ARG A 648 24.31 -34.85 41.41
N TYR A 649 23.33 -35.19 42.23
CA TYR A 649 23.54 -35.85 43.53
C TYR A 649 22.62 -37.05 43.77
N GLU A 650 22.27 -37.79 42.71
CA GLU A 650 21.65 -39.13 42.78
C GLU A 650 22.56 -40.21 43.42
N SER A 651 23.53 -39.83 44.25
CA SER A 651 24.39 -40.78 44.97
C SER A 651 24.53 -40.57 46.49
N ASN A 652 23.99 -39.50 47.11
CA ASN A 652 24.30 -39.23 48.53
C ASN A 652 23.14 -38.85 49.48
N PHE A 653 21.91 -38.70 49.00
CA PHE A 653 20.74 -38.45 49.86
C PHE A 653 19.61 -39.43 49.59
N SER A 654 18.99 -39.92 50.66
CA SER A 654 17.81 -40.77 50.60
C SER A 654 16.55 -39.97 50.30
N GLN A 655 15.51 -40.62 49.76
CA GLN A 655 14.21 -39.97 49.51
C GLN A 655 13.62 -39.31 50.76
N GLU A 656 13.83 -39.87 51.95
CA GLU A 656 13.32 -39.28 53.20
C GLU A 656 14.10 -38.02 53.61
N GLU A 657 15.39 -37.92 53.27
CA GLU A 657 16.20 -36.71 53.46
C GLU A 657 15.75 -35.57 52.53
N ILE A 658 15.40 -35.91 51.29
CA ILE A 658 14.85 -34.95 50.31
C ILE A 658 13.52 -34.39 50.83
N ILE A 659 12.59 -35.26 51.23
CA ILE A 659 11.29 -34.87 51.80
C ILE A 659 11.47 -33.96 53.03
N PHE A 660 12.48 -34.22 53.86
CA PHE A 660 12.80 -33.39 55.02
C PHE A 660 13.27 -31.99 54.61
N LEU A 661 14.16 -31.89 53.62
CA LEU A 661 14.69 -30.63 53.11
C LEU A 661 13.59 -29.78 52.44
N GLU A 662 12.71 -30.39 51.65
CA GLU A 662 11.54 -29.73 51.05
C GLU A 662 10.63 -29.12 52.13
N ALA A 663 10.37 -29.87 53.20
CA ALA A 663 9.54 -29.39 54.30
C ALA A 663 10.20 -28.25 55.05
N LEU A 664 11.53 -28.28 55.24
CA LEU A 664 12.29 -27.20 55.85
C LEU A 664 12.25 -25.93 55.00
N GLU A 665 12.36 -26.06 53.68
CA GLU A 665 12.33 -24.95 52.73
C GLU A 665 10.96 -24.24 52.67
N SER A 666 9.87 -24.97 52.87
CA SER A 666 8.52 -24.39 52.92
C SER A 666 8.31 -23.31 53.99
N PHE A 667 9.20 -23.22 54.98
CA PHE A 667 9.17 -22.19 56.02
C PHE A 667 9.99 -20.93 55.68
N ASN A 668 10.82 -20.94 54.62
CA ASN A 668 11.65 -19.80 54.19
C ASN A 668 10.79 -18.55 53.90
N PRO A 669 11.10 -17.35 54.45
CA PRO A 669 12.33 -16.91 55.12
C PRO A 669 12.45 -17.21 56.62
N LYS A 670 11.49 -17.87 57.24
CA LYS A 670 11.52 -18.18 58.68
C LYS A 670 12.18 -19.54 58.91
N ASN A 671 13.16 -19.59 59.82
CA ASN A 671 13.72 -20.87 60.26
C ASN A 671 12.71 -21.56 61.21
N PRO A 672 12.23 -22.79 60.94
CA PRO A 672 11.29 -23.49 61.80
C PRO A 672 12.00 -24.15 62.99
N SER A 673 11.25 -24.36 64.07
CA SER A 673 11.64 -25.27 65.15
C SER A 673 11.44 -26.74 64.72
N ILE A 674 12.13 -27.66 65.38
CA ILE A 674 11.97 -29.09 65.08
C ILE A 674 10.52 -29.57 65.29
N SER A 675 9.80 -28.97 66.24
CA SER A 675 8.40 -29.30 66.49
C SER A 675 7.46 -28.86 65.36
N GLU A 676 7.77 -27.75 64.68
CA GLU A 676 7.01 -27.28 63.51
C GLU A 676 7.29 -28.16 62.28
N LEU A 677 8.55 -28.56 62.08
CA LEU A 677 8.95 -29.54 61.06
C LEU A 677 8.30 -30.90 61.25
N ILE A 678 8.24 -31.40 62.49
CA ILE A 678 7.59 -32.68 62.78
C ILE A 678 6.10 -32.63 62.38
N ARG A 679 5.42 -31.49 62.57
CA ARG A 679 4.02 -31.34 62.15
C ARG A 679 3.86 -31.39 60.64
N SER A 680 4.76 -30.76 59.87
CA SER A 680 4.68 -30.78 58.39
C SER A 680 5.09 -32.12 57.79
N LEU A 681 5.91 -32.91 58.50
CA LEU A 681 6.44 -34.18 58.03
C LEU A 681 5.69 -35.42 58.53
N LYS A 682 4.76 -35.29 59.47
CA LYS A 682 4.09 -36.42 60.14
C LYS A 682 3.36 -37.37 59.17
N ASP A 683 2.85 -36.85 58.07
CA ASP A 683 2.11 -37.64 57.07
C ASP A 683 3.03 -38.15 55.93
N LYS A 684 4.28 -37.69 55.88
CA LYS A 684 5.25 -38.02 54.82
C LYS A 684 6.40 -38.91 55.29
N ILE A 685 6.76 -38.87 56.57
CA ILE A 685 7.84 -39.67 57.16
C ILE A 685 7.27 -40.58 58.26
N PRO A 686 7.56 -41.90 58.26
CA PRO A 686 6.81 -42.90 59.03
C PRO A 686 6.83 -42.74 60.55
N SER A 687 7.82 -42.05 61.12
CA SER A 687 7.89 -41.83 62.57
C SER A 687 8.67 -40.57 62.94
N ILE A 688 8.31 -39.99 64.09
CA ILE A 688 9.01 -38.85 64.67
C ILE A 688 10.49 -39.18 64.93
N GLY A 689 10.79 -40.40 65.40
CA GLY A 689 12.17 -40.87 65.58
C GLY A 689 12.98 -40.87 64.29
N ARG A 690 12.36 -41.21 63.16
CA ARG A 690 13.00 -41.16 61.83
C ARG A 690 13.29 -39.72 61.39
N ILE A 691 12.37 -38.79 61.65
CA ILE A 691 12.56 -37.34 61.39
C ILE A 691 13.77 -36.80 62.17
N TYR A 692 13.93 -37.19 63.45
CA TYR A 692 15.10 -36.81 64.24
C TYR A 692 16.41 -37.40 63.70
N ASN A 693 16.40 -38.66 63.28
CA ASN A 693 17.57 -39.31 62.69
C ASN A 693 18.01 -38.62 61.38
N ILE A 694 17.05 -38.31 60.50
CA ILE A 694 17.28 -37.59 59.24
C ILE A 694 17.85 -36.19 59.51
N ARG A 695 17.28 -35.45 60.47
CA ARG A 695 17.83 -34.16 60.90
C ARG A 695 19.29 -34.30 61.31
N ASP A 696 19.61 -35.27 62.17
CA ASP A 696 20.96 -35.45 62.70
C ASP A 696 21.95 -35.88 61.60
N GLU A 697 21.49 -36.67 60.63
CA GLU A 697 22.27 -37.05 59.46
C GLU A 697 22.56 -35.84 58.56
N LEU A 698 21.56 -35.00 58.28
CA LEU A 698 21.72 -33.77 57.50
C LEU A 698 22.60 -32.72 58.21
N VAL A 699 22.56 -32.67 59.55
CA VAL A 699 23.49 -31.86 60.36
C VAL A 699 24.92 -32.40 60.22
N ARG A 700 25.13 -33.72 60.30
CA ARG A 700 26.46 -34.34 60.10
C ARG A 700 26.98 -34.12 58.68
N LYS A 701 26.10 -34.16 57.67
CA LYS A 701 26.42 -33.87 56.26
C LYS A 701 26.69 -32.37 56.02
N GLY A 702 26.52 -31.51 57.02
CA GLY A 702 26.75 -30.07 56.92
C GLY A 702 25.74 -29.34 56.03
N VAL A 703 24.58 -29.95 55.76
CA VAL A 703 23.54 -29.38 54.89
C VAL A 703 22.65 -28.42 55.67
N ILE A 704 22.40 -28.74 56.94
CA ILE A 704 21.58 -27.92 57.84
C ILE A 704 22.34 -27.67 59.15
N LYS A 705 22.04 -26.54 59.79
CA LYS A 705 22.53 -26.21 61.13
C LYS A 705 21.39 -25.90 62.07
N ILE A 706 21.61 -26.19 63.35
CA ILE A 706 20.71 -25.77 64.42
C ILE A 706 21.24 -24.46 64.98
N ILE A 707 20.47 -23.40 64.80
CA ILE A 707 20.78 -22.05 65.30
C ILE A 707 19.90 -21.73 66.50
N ASP A 708 20.41 -20.90 67.41
CA ASP A 708 19.63 -20.34 68.50
C ASP A 708 19.16 -18.95 68.09
N GLU A 709 17.85 -18.77 67.94
CA GLU A 709 17.23 -17.46 67.78
C GLU A 709 16.27 -17.22 68.95
N ASN A 710 16.59 -16.23 69.79
CA ASN A 710 15.77 -15.82 70.94
C ASN A 710 15.51 -16.96 71.96
N GLY A 711 16.50 -17.80 72.24
CA GLY A 711 16.40 -18.90 73.22
C GLY A 711 15.64 -20.13 72.70
N LYS A 712 15.42 -20.22 71.38
CA LYS A 712 14.75 -21.33 70.72
C LYS A 712 15.64 -21.90 69.61
N LYS A 713 15.87 -23.21 69.68
CA LYS A 713 16.58 -23.96 68.65
C LYS A 713 15.75 -24.03 67.36
N LYS A 714 16.25 -23.43 66.29
CA LYS A 714 15.68 -23.45 64.94
C LYS A 714 16.62 -24.10 63.96
N ILE A 715 16.08 -24.57 62.85
CA ILE A 715 16.83 -25.30 61.82
C ILE A 715 16.95 -24.40 60.59
N SER A 716 18.17 -24.28 60.06
CA SER A 716 18.49 -23.43 58.91
C SER A 716 19.39 -24.18 57.94
N ILE A 717 19.24 -23.92 56.64
CA ILE A 717 20.07 -24.53 55.59
C ILE A 717 21.39 -23.76 55.47
N GLU A 718 22.52 -24.47 55.45
CA GLU A 718 23.83 -23.84 55.23
C GLU A 718 24.09 -23.58 53.75
N LYS A 719 24.17 -22.30 53.36
CA LYS A 719 24.41 -21.87 51.97
C LYS A 719 25.85 -22.12 51.46
N GLY A 720 26.72 -22.76 52.26
CA GLY A 720 28.17 -22.83 52.01
C GLY A 720 28.77 -24.24 51.81
N SER A 721 27.99 -25.31 51.95
CA SER A 721 28.49 -26.71 51.88
C SER A 721 28.30 -27.39 50.52
N LEU A 722 27.79 -26.68 49.51
CA LEU A 722 27.60 -27.18 48.14
C LEU A 722 28.80 -26.94 47.20
N SER A 723 29.91 -26.39 47.70
CA SER A 723 31.20 -26.31 47.01
C SER A 723 32.21 -27.23 47.70
N GLY A 724 32.50 -28.38 47.10
CA GLY A 724 33.40 -29.39 47.64
C GLY A 724 34.80 -28.87 47.99
N LYS A 725 35.30 -29.31 49.13
CA LYS A 725 36.70 -29.18 49.58
C LYS A 725 37.65 -29.67 48.48
N ARG A 726 38.51 -28.78 47.97
CA ARG A 726 39.77 -29.17 47.33
C ARG A 726 40.66 -29.80 48.41
N SER A 727 41.03 -31.06 48.21
CA SER A 727 42.01 -31.77 49.02
C SER A 727 43.40 -31.18 48.83
N GLU A 728 43.97 -30.65 49.91
CA GLU A 728 45.42 -30.70 50.13
C GLU A 728 45.79 -32.14 50.49
N PHE A 729 46.72 -32.75 49.74
CA PHE A 729 47.91 -33.46 50.26
C PHE A 729 48.68 -34.18 49.13
N SER A 730 50.00 -33.95 49.10
CA SER A 730 51.10 -34.67 48.42
C SER A 730 51.09 -34.72 46.88
N GLY A 731 52.16 -34.45 46.13
CA GLY A 731 53.59 -34.36 46.42
C GLY A 731 54.37 -35.22 45.43
N ILE A 732 55.32 -34.60 44.69
CA ILE A 732 56.51 -35.17 44.00
C ILE A 732 56.29 -35.72 42.56
N PRO A 733 57.21 -35.53 41.57
CA PRO A 733 58.04 -34.36 41.19
C PRO A 733 58.00 -34.06 39.66
N GLU A 734 58.74 -33.02 39.26
CA GLU A 734 59.20 -32.75 37.89
C GLU A 734 59.93 -33.94 37.24
N GLU A 735 59.74 -34.14 35.93
CA GLU A 735 60.81 -34.54 34.98
C GLU A 735 60.30 -34.50 33.52
N GLY A 736 61.05 -33.78 32.66
CA GLY A 736 61.52 -34.33 31.36
C GLY A 736 60.68 -34.13 30.09
N ASP A 737 61.22 -33.25 29.23
CA ASP A 737 61.06 -33.09 27.76
C ASP A 737 59.83 -32.38 27.17
#